data_AF-A0A1Q7V7F7-F1
#
_entry.id   AF-A0A1Q7V7F7-F1
#
_cell.length_a   1.000
_cell.length_b   1.000
_cell.length_c   1.000
_cell.angle_alpha   90.00
_cell.angle_beta   90.00
_cell.angle_gamma   90.00
#
_symmetry.space_group_name_H-M   'P 1'
#
loop_
_entity.id
_entity.type
_entity.pdbx_description
1 polymer ?
#
loop_
_entity_poly.entity_id
_entity_poly.type
_entity_poly.pdbx_seq_one_letter_code
_entity_poly.pdbx_strand_id
1 'polypeptide(L)'
;MMSSTQKTTELRWTQVSLAVTAVATASLAWSTGDVAWTAAEQGQMGRFFEAILFGALAGFLVYGNLCYQVARFGQLARPHAHQRFRMDSPVPFIRKSAPAVTVLVPSYKEEIPVIRQTLLSAALQDYPNKRVVLLLDDPPNPKTRHDRKALWAGRTLPFDLQTLLKEPAEYVGQAHAAFLDRRAAGNRNLGDECVGLSDCFSWASAWFETQAKHSPEESHTDIWFVEQVLTQPAEAGREQAAQWFRRRTQIDALSADRILDEIDAAYAQLAGRFHVEFDVFERKQYRNLSQEPNKAMNLNSYLGLMGTRVKPVLLRDGVHLEETSVPTGSRVIPDTPYVITLDADSLLLPQYASTLVRLMEQPEHARMAVAQTPYSAFPNAPGKMERTAGAMTDIQYLVHQGFTRFGATFWVGANALLRKSALEEICVEERESTGLVRRYIQDRTVIEDTESTVDLLSKGWSLYNYQQRLAYSATPPDFGSLIIQRARWANGGLIILPKLLSFLRRTPKQLGTIAQGLLQIHYLTSLAFAPLSVLLLLVIPFSSDVMTAWMPLAALPYFALYARDLALTGYRPMQDLLRVYALNLLLIPVHLDGALKSMQHAILGTKIPFRRTPKISGRTRTPALYLSLELAMVLLSTGLALYYAAQLRWISGTFALANAGLVLYGIWQFVGFSEMKEDMVHGWHEFLDRYNALWSLQGVKDRVLVRLAQSTDWMYTVAPQIGRARLFTWQVLWSVIAVLEMMSPALASGDTKGGLNPIQVENQKTGTIAWTLTNPARHHEIEGYASSASVNRGESIRLYVHTEAPSYRMNVYRMGWYNGLGAREVLPTQKQAGQRQPAPYRDPATRLVECRWENPMTLAIPSQEQNSTEWTSGYYLAKLTAEPTGEESYILFVVRDDQRPSTYLLQSSVTTFQAYNNWGGASLYDYNSPQGRAVAVSFNR
;
A
#
# COMPACT_ATOMS: atom_id res chain seq x y z
N MET A 1 14.67 13.23 24.86
CA MET A 1 14.88 14.60 24.33
C MET A 1 16.30 15.04 24.64
N MET A 2 16.93 15.81 23.75
CA MET A 2 18.31 16.31 23.97
C MET A 2 18.35 17.43 24.99
N SER A 3 19.40 17.51 25.80
CA SER A 3 19.63 18.65 26.70
C SER A 3 20.02 19.91 25.92
N SER A 4 19.83 21.11 26.51
CA SER A 4 20.22 22.38 25.87
C SER A 4 21.71 22.42 25.50
N THR A 5 22.57 21.92 26.39
CA THR A 5 24.01 21.78 26.15
C THR A 5 24.29 20.82 24.99
N GLN A 6 23.63 19.67 24.97
CA GLN A 6 23.77 18.69 23.88
C GLN A 6 23.31 19.28 22.54
N LYS A 7 22.20 20.02 22.51
CA LYS A 7 21.70 20.70 21.31
C LYS A 7 22.69 21.72 20.77
N THR A 8 23.29 22.52 21.66
CA THR A 8 24.31 23.50 21.30
C THR A 8 25.56 22.83 20.71
N THR A 9 25.98 21.72 21.30
CA THR A 9 27.08 20.90 20.78
C THR A 9 26.77 20.35 19.40
N GLU A 10 25.60 19.73 19.19
CA GLU A 10 25.20 19.20 17.88
C GLU A 10 25.06 20.30 16.82
N LEU A 11 24.62 21.50 17.21
CA LEU A 11 24.55 22.64 16.30
C LEU A 11 25.94 23.05 15.82
N ARG A 12 26.91 23.14 16.74
CA ARG A 12 28.32 23.43 16.40
C ARG A 12 28.92 22.36 15.49
N TRP A 13 28.68 21.08 15.77
CA TRP A 13 29.11 19.99 14.89
C TRP A 13 28.52 20.14 13.49
N THR A 14 27.23 20.46 13.36
CA THR A 14 26.61 20.72 12.05
C THR A 14 27.27 21.89 11.32
N GLN A 15 27.57 22.99 12.03
CA GLN A 15 28.20 24.17 11.43
C GLN A 15 29.62 23.87 10.94
N VAL A 16 30.41 23.13 11.73
CA VAL A 16 31.75 22.69 11.34
C VAL A 16 31.67 21.77 10.13
N SER A 17 30.76 20.78 10.14
CA SER A 17 30.52 19.91 8.99
C SER A 17 30.13 20.68 7.73
N LEU A 18 29.29 21.71 7.85
CA LEU A 18 28.89 22.56 6.73
C LEU A 18 30.10 23.30 6.14
N ALA A 19 30.96 23.85 7.00
CA ALA A 19 32.18 24.53 6.57
C ALA A 19 33.14 23.55 5.85
N VAL A 20 33.35 22.36 6.42
CA VAL A 20 34.18 21.30 5.81
C VAL A 20 33.62 20.87 4.46
N THR A 21 32.31 20.60 4.38
CA THR A 21 31.66 20.23 3.12
C THR A 21 31.76 21.36 2.11
N ALA A 22 31.56 22.63 2.49
CA ALA A 22 31.68 23.76 1.58
C ALA A 22 33.09 23.90 1.00
N VAL A 23 34.13 23.80 1.85
CA VAL A 23 35.53 23.84 1.40
C VAL A 23 35.85 22.67 0.48
N ALA A 24 35.53 21.44 0.89
CA ALA A 24 35.78 20.25 0.08
C ALA A 24 35.03 20.30 -1.27
N THR A 25 33.81 20.84 -1.29
CA THR A 25 33.01 21.03 -2.51
C THR A 25 33.65 22.05 -3.43
N ALA A 26 34.08 23.19 -2.91
CA ALA A 26 34.74 24.23 -3.70
C ALA A 26 36.05 23.68 -4.29
N SER A 27 36.84 22.95 -3.50
CA SER A 27 38.06 22.30 -3.97
C SER A 27 37.80 21.22 -5.03
N LEU A 28 36.75 20.41 -4.87
CA LEU A 28 36.34 19.41 -5.86
C LEU A 28 35.88 20.06 -7.17
N ALA A 29 35.10 21.13 -7.08
CA ALA A 29 34.63 21.88 -8.24
C ALA A 29 35.79 22.55 -8.97
N TRP A 30 36.73 23.15 -8.22
CA TRP A 30 37.95 23.71 -8.77
C TRP A 30 38.79 22.65 -9.48
N SER A 31 39.11 21.54 -8.81
CA SER A 31 39.96 20.49 -9.39
C SER A 31 39.34 19.88 -10.63
N THR A 32 38.03 19.63 -10.63
CA THR A 32 37.32 19.06 -11.78
C THR A 32 37.20 20.08 -12.92
N GLY A 33 36.98 21.36 -12.58
CA GLY A 33 36.96 22.45 -13.55
C GLY A 33 38.31 22.68 -14.23
N ASP A 34 39.40 22.57 -13.49
CA ASP A 34 40.77 22.67 -14.01
C ASP A 34 41.08 21.55 -15.01
N VAL A 35 40.69 20.30 -14.70
CA VAL A 35 40.81 19.17 -15.63
C VAL A 35 39.97 19.40 -16.88
N ALA A 36 38.73 19.87 -16.74
CA ALA A 36 37.86 20.16 -17.88
C ALA A 36 38.44 21.28 -18.76
N TRP A 37 38.89 22.39 -18.15
CA TRP A 37 39.47 23.53 -18.84
C TRP A 37 40.74 23.13 -19.61
N THR A 38 41.67 22.44 -18.94
CA THR A 38 42.90 21.93 -19.55
C THR A 38 42.61 20.98 -20.71
N ALA A 39 41.62 20.09 -20.57
CA ALA A 39 41.22 19.20 -21.64
C ALA A 39 40.62 19.95 -22.84
N ALA A 40 39.86 21.02 -22.60
CA ALA A 40 39.31 21.86 -23.65
C ALA A 40 40.39 22.62 -24.43
N GLU A 41 41.35 23.23 -23.72
CA GLU A 41 42.50 23.91 -24.35
C GLU A 41 43.35 22.96 -25.20
N GLN A 42 43.52 21.71 -24.75
CA GLN A 42 44.29 20.68 -25.46
C GLN A 42 43.48 19.96 -26.55
N GLY A 43 42.22 20.35 -26.79
CA GLY A 43 41.34 19.69 -27.77
C GLY A 43 40.95 18.25 -27.41
N GLN A 44 41.13 17.82 -26.16
CA GLN A 44 40.84 16.47 -25.66
C GLN A 44 39.37 16.33 -25.23
N MET A 45 38.47 16.36 -26.21
CA MET A 45 37.01 16.38 -25.95
C MET A 45 36.52 15.23 -25.07
N GLY A 46 37.11 14.03 -25.18
CA GLY A 46 36.75 12.89 -24.32
C GLY A 46 36.98 13.16 -22.83
N ARG A 47 38.14 13.73 -22.47
CA ARG A 47 38.46 14.10 -21.07
C ARG A 47 37.64 15.27 -20.58
N PHE A 48 37.33 16.22 -21.46
CA PHE A 48 36.43 17.32 -21.13
C PHE A 48 35.04 16.78 -20.72
N PHE A 49 34.41 15.95 -21.57
CA PHE A 49 33.10 15.39 -21.24
C PHE A 49 33.12 14.47 -20.02
N GLU A 50 34.20 13.71 -19.82
CA GLU A 50 34.42 12.92 -18.62
C GLU A 50 34.42 13.78 -17.35
N ALA A 51 35.18 14.88 -17.33
CA ALA A 51 35.26 15.79 -16.19
C ALA A 51 33.93 16.49 -15.91
N ILE A 52 33.22 16.93 -16.96
CA ILE A 52 31.88 17.53 -16.82
C ILE A 52 30.88 16.51 -16.27
N LEU A 53 30.88 15.28 -16.79
CA LEU A 53 30.02 14.22 -16.30
C LEU A 53 30.32 13.91 -14.83
N PHE A 54 31.59 13.68 -14.49
CA PHE A 54 32.00 13.43 -13.10
C PHE A 54 31.58 14.57 -12.17
N GLY A 55 31.84 15.82 -12.55
CA GLY A 55 31.47 17.01 -11.79
C GLY A 55 29.96 17.12 -11.57
N ALA A 56 29.15 16.77 -12.57
CA ALA A 56 27.69 16.75 -12.45
C ALA A 56 27.21 15.67 -11.46
N LEU A 57 27.74 14.44 -11.57
CA LEU A 57 27.35 13.32 -10.69
C LEU A 57 27.78 13.59 -9.23
N ALA A 58 29.05 13.97 -9.03
CA ALA A 58 29.57 14.28 -7.71
C ALA A 58 28.88 15.52 -7.10
N GLY A 59 28.64 16.56 -7.93
CA GLY A 59 27.92 17.76 -7.53
C GLY A 59 26.50 17.48 -7.05
N PHE A 60 25.78 16.56 -7.70
CA PHE A 60 24.43 16.17 -7.24
C PHE A 60 24.45 15.45 -5.89
N LEU A 61 25.41 14.54 -5.67
CA LEU A 61 25.55 13.85 -4.38
C LEU A 61 25.92 14.82 -3.24
N VAL A 62 26.81 15.77 -3.53
CA VAL A 62 27.19 16.84 -2.60
C VAL A 62 26.00 17.76 -2.32
N TYR A 63 25.19 18.09 -3.32
CA TYR A 63 23.96 18.85 -3.13
C TYR A 63 23.00 18.15 -2.15
N GLY A 64 22.87 16.82 -2.24
CA GLY A 64 22.12 16.04 -1.26
C GLY A 64 22.70 16.08 0.15
N ASN A 65 24.04 15.99 0.28
CA ASN A 65 24.72 16.18 1.56
C ASN A 65 24.43 17.57 2.16
N LEU A 66 24.56 18.63 1.37
CA LEU A 66 24.25 19.99 1.81
C LEU A 66 22.78 20.13 2.24
N CYS A 67 21.83 19.55 1.49
CA CYS A 67 20.42 19.55 1.87
C CYS A 67 20.19 18.85 3.22
N TYR A 68 20.84 17.71 3.46
CA TYR A 68 20.78 17.00 4.74
C TYR A 68 21.29 17.89 5.89
N GLN A 69 22.47 18.49 5.72
CA GLN A 69 23.09 19.33 6.75
C GLN A 69 22.29 20.62 7.01
N VAL A 70 21.74 21.24 5.97
CA VAL A 70 20.86 22.41 6.10
C VAL A 70 19.57 22.02 6.83
N ALA A 71 18.96 20.88 6.50
CA ALA A 71 17.79 20.38 7.20
C ALA A 71 18.10 20.09 8.68
N ARG A 72 19.22 19.41 8.96
CA ARG A 72 19.70 19.16 10.34
C ARG A 72 19.93 20.47 11.10
N PHE A 73 20.57 21.46 10.48
CA PHE A 73 20.73 22.79 11.05
C PHE A 73 19.37 23.43 11.36
N GLY A 74 18.42 23.36 10.42
CA GLY A 74 17.07 23.87 10.61
C GLY A 74 16.35 23.20 11.79
N GLN A 75 16.49 21.89 11.95
CA GLN A 75 15.92 21.12 13.05
C GLN A 75 16.53 21.52 14.41
N LEU A 76 17.84 21.67 14.49
CA LEU A 76 18.55 22.08 15.72
C LEU A 76 18.34 23.57 16.04
N ALA A 77 18.25 24.44 15.04
CA ALA A 77 18.01 25.87 15.21
C ALA A 77 16.54 26.19 15.49
N ARG A 78 15.61 25.27 15.21
CA ARG A 78 14.19 25.47 15.49
C ARG A 78 14.01 25.65 17.00
N PRO A 79 13.32 26.73 17.44
CA PRO A 79 12.94 26.87 18.84
C PRO A 79 12.19 25.62 19.27
N HIS A 80 12.50 25.11 20.46
CA HIS A 80 11.61 24.14 21.10
C HIS A 80 10.37 24.90 21.54
N ALA A 81 9.47 25.18 20.59
CA ALA A 81 8.13 25.69 20.90
C ALA A 81 7.41 24.75 21.90
N HIS A 82 7.85 23.48 21.97
CA HIS A 82 7.52 22.50 23.00
C HIS A 82 7.72 22.99 24.45
N GLN A 83 8.68 23.89 24.74
CA GLN A 83 8.86 24.38 26.11
C GLN A 83 7.82 25.44 26.52
N ARG A 84 7.04 26.00 25.58
CA ARG A 84 5.84 26.81 25.91
C ARG A 84 4.53 26.02 25.78
N PHE A 85 4.49 25.01 24.92
CA PHE A 85 3.51 23.93 25.01
C PHE A 85 3.90 22.93 26.10
N ARG A 86 4.10 23.44 27.33
CA ARG A 86 3.81 22.59 28.48
C ARG A 86 2.35 22.16 28.35
N MET A 87 2.08 21.01 28.94
CA MET A 87 0.79 20.37 29.19
C MET A 87 -0.24 21.27 29.94
N ASP A 88 -0.08 22.60 29.89
CA ASP A 88 -0.69 23.62 30.74
C ASP A 88 -1.43 24.68 29.90
N SER A 89 -2.16 24.28 28.87
CA SER A 89 -3.49 24.86 28.82
C SER A 89 -4.38 23.83 29.51
N PRO A 90 -4.63 23.98 30.82
CA PRO A 90 -5.38 23.01 31.62
C PRO A 90 -6.86 22.96 31.24
N VAL A 91 -7.25 23.59 30.12
CA VAL A 91 -8.63 23.65 29.65
C VAL A 91 -8.77 22.60 28.54
N PRO A 92 -9.43 21.47 28.83
CA PRO A 92 -9.82 20.48 27.84
C PRO A 92 -10.69 21.14 26.78
N PHE A 93 -10.71 20.56 25.58
CA PHE A 93 -11.73 20.94 24.62
C PHE A 93 -13.10 20.57 25.22
N ILE A 94 -13.98 21.55 25.35
CA ILE A 94 -15.37 21.32 25.76
C ILE A 94 -16.17 21.02 24.50
N ARG A 95 -17.01 19.98 24.51
CA ARG A 95 -17.74 19.48 23.34
C ARG A 95 -18.46 20.57 22.54
N LYS A 96 -19.07 21.54 23.22
CA LYS A 96 -19.82 22.64 22.58
C LYS A 96 -18.93 23.61 21.77
N SER A 97 -17.68 23.81 22.19
CA SER A 97 -16.75 24.76 21.57
C SER A 97 -15.67 24.08 20.74
N ALA A 98 -15.52 22.76 20.85
CA ALA A 98 -14.53 21.98 20.11
C ALA A 98 -14.92 21.91 18.62
N PRO A 99 -14.05 22.37 17.70
CA PRO A 99 -14.24 22.15 16.27
C PRO A 99 -14.49 20.67 15.96
N ALA A 100 -15.41 20.36 15.04
CA ALA A 100 -15.62 18.96 14.67
C ALA A 100 -14.42 18.41 13.88
N VAL A 101 -14.05 17.16 14.14
CA VAL A 101 -12.96 16.45 13.46
C VAL A 101 -13.49 15.14 12.89
N THR A 102 -13.27 14.90 11.59
CA THR A 102 -13.53 13.60 10.96
C THR A 102 -12.23 12.88 10.68
N VAL A 103 -12.04 11.68 11.21
CA VAL A 103 -10.92 10.79 10.91
C VAL A 103 -11.33 9.86 9.76
N LEU A 104 -10.60 9.90 8.65
CA LEU A 104 -10.83 9.05 7.49
C LEU A 104 -9.76 7.97 7.44
N VAL A 105 -10.19 6.70 7.51
CA VAL A 105 -9.32 5.52 7.48
C VAL A 105 -9.57 4.74 6.18
N PRO A 106 -8.82 5.00 5.10
CA PRO A 106 -8.90 4.19 3.90
C PRO A 106 -8.33 2.79 4.12
N SER A 107 -9.11 1.77 3.76
CA SER A 107 -8.73 0.36 3.85
C SER A 107 -9.00 -0.38 2.54
N TYR A 108 -8.09 -1.28 2.17
CA TYR A 108 -8.29 -2.22 1.08
C TYR A 108 -7.69 -3.58 1.43
N LYS A 109 -8.54 -4.59 1.64
CA LYS A 109 -8.14 -5.96 1.99
C LYS A 109 -7.14 -6.02 3.14
N GLU A 110 -7.24 -5.08 4.08
CA GLU A 110 -6.42 -5.06 5.28
C GLU A 110 -6.93 -6.09 6.29
N GLU A 111 -6.04 -6.60 7.13
CA GLU A 111 -6.41 -7.55 8.16
C GLU A 111 -7.29 -6.90 9.23
N ILE A 112 -8.35 -7.59 9.65
CA ILE A 112 -9.32 -7.05 10.61
C ILE A 112 -8.69 -6.61 11.94
N PRO A 113 -7.73 -7.35 12.55
CA PRO A 113 -7.05 -6.88 13.76
C PRO A 113 -6.33 -5.53 13.57
N VAL A 114 -5.69 -5.33 12.41
CA VAL A 114 -4.99 -4.08 12.07
C VAL A 114 -5.98 -2.92 11.95
N ILE A 115 -7.08 -3.11 11.21
CA ILE A 115 -8.15 -2.09 11.11
C ILE A 115 -8.72 -1.78 12.51
N ARG A 116 -8.94 -2.81 13.35
CA ARG A 116 -9.50 -2.65 14.70
C ARG A 116 -8.62 -1.77 15.57
N GLN A 117 -7.31 -2.01 15.60
CA GLN A 117 -6.37 -1.19 16.39
C GLN A 117 -6.35 0.26 15.90
N THR A 118 -6.32 0.47 14.58
CA THR A 118 -6.35 1.80 13.97
C THR A 118 -7.62 2.56 14.34
N LEU A 119 -8.79 1.96 14.15
CA LEU A 119 -10.08 2.57 14.51
C LEU A 119 -10.17 2.88 16.01
N LEU A 120 -9.70 1.99 16.88
CA LEU A 120 -9.68 2.24 18.33
C LEU A 120 -8.73 3.36 18.71
N SER A 121 -7.52 3.41 18.15
CA SER A 121 -6.57 4.49 18.44
C SER A 121 -7.09 5.87 18.00
N ALA A 122 -7.82 5.91 16.88
CA ALA A 122 -8.51 7.12 16.41
C ALA A 122 -9.73 7.48 17.27
N ALA A 123 -10.42 6.48 17.82
CA ALA A 123 -11.60 6.66 18.64
C ALA A 123 -11.29 7.04 20.10
N LEU A 124 -10.13 6.66 20.63
CA LEU A 124 -9.72 6.93 22.02
C LEU A 124 -8.89 8.21 22.17
N GLN A 125 -9.05 9.15 21.24
CA GLN A 125 -8.41 10.46 21.30
C GLN A 125 -9.02 11.34 22.41
N ASP A 126 -8.18 12.16 23.05
CA ASP A 126 -8.51 13.18 24.05
C ASP A 126 -9.22 14.39 23.42
N TYR A 127 -10.30 14.12 22.69
CA TYR A 127 -11.01 15.10 21.90
C TYR A 127 -12.50 14.76 21.83
N PRO A 128 -13.40 15.68 22.21
CA PRO A 128 -14.82 15.35 22.43
C PRO A 128 -15.71 15.41 21.18
N ASN A 129 -15.25 16.02 20.08
CA ASN A 129 -16.05 16.24 18.88
C ASN A 129 -15.41 15.54 17.68
N LYS A 130 -15.41 14.20 17.73
CA LYS A 130 -14.72 13.36 16.75
C LYS A 130 -15.62 12.28 16.17
N ARG A 131 -15.41 12.04 14.88
CA ARG A 131 -16.00 10.96 14.10
C ARG A 131 -14.89 10.14 13.47
N VAL A 132 -15.05 8.82 13.42
CA VAL A 132 -14.10 7.90 12.77
C VAL A 132 -14.83 7.15 11.66
N VAL A 133 -14.35 7.28 10.42
CA VAL A 133 -14.97 6.70 9.24
C VAL A 133 -14.03 5.70 8.61
N LEU A 134 -14.46 4.45 8.51
CA LEU A 134 -13.76 3.44 7.74
C LEU A 134 -14.16 3.57 6.26
N LEU A 135 -13.20 3.93 5.40
CA LEU A 135 -13.42 3.99 3.96
C LEU A 135 -13.01 2.65 3.33
N LEU A 136 -13.96 1.71 3.26
CA LEU A 136 -13.76 0.38 2.68
C LEU A 136 -13.70 0.46 1.15
N ASP A 137 -12.54 0.16 0.56
CA ASP A 137 -12.31 0.16 -0.89
C ASP A 137 -12.33 -1.25 -1.50
N ASP A 138 -12.68 -2.27 -0.73
CA ASP A 138 -12.79 -3.66 -1.15
C ASP A 138 -13.82 -3.81 -2.30
N PRO A 139 -13.66 -4.81 -3.19
CA PRO A 139 -14.65 -5.05 -4.22
C PRO A 139 -16.01 -5.39 -3.57
N PRO A 140 -17.11 -4.71 -3.93
CA PRO A 140 -18.40 -4.88 -3.24
C PRO A 140 -18.99 -6.28 -3.41
N ASN A 141 -18.55 -7.01 -4.46
CA ASN A 141 -18.92 -8.39 -4.75
C ASN A 141 -17.65 -9.27 -4.85
N PRO A 142 -17.06 -9.70 -3.72
CA PRO A 142 -15.83 -10.49 -3.74
C PRO A 142 -16.04 -11.90 -4.30
N LYS A 143 -15.07 -12.37 -5.10
CA LYS A 143 -15.13 -13.68 -5.75
C LYS A 143 -14.88 -14.84 -4.77
N THR A 144 -14.00 -14.66 -3.80
CA THR A 144 -13.58 -15.72 -2.87
C THR A 144 -14.39 -15.70 -1.57
N ARG A 145 -14.56 -16.86 -0.92
CA ARG A 145 -15.22 -16.95 0.40
C ARG A 145 -14.44 -16.18 1.47
N HIS A 146 -13.10 -16.21 1.39
CA HIS A 146 -12.23 -15.48 2.29
C HIS A 146 -12.47 -13.97 2.20
N ASP A 147 -12.42 -13.40 0.98
CA ASP A 147 -12.66 -11.97 0.77
C ASP A 147 -14.09 -11.56 1.17
N ARG A 148 -15.09 -12.42 0.94
CA ARG A 148 -16.48 -12.16 1.40
C ARG A 148 -16.57 -12.07 2.92
N LYS A 149 -15.91 -12.99 3.63
CA LYS A 149 -15.86 -12.98 5.11
C LYS A 149 -15.14 -11.73 5.63
N ALA A 150 -14.00 -11.38 5.02
CA ALA A 150 -13.23 -10.20 5.38
C ALA A 150 -14.02 -8.90 5.15
N LEU A 151 -14.67 -8.76 4.00
CA LEU A 151 -15.53 -7.60 3.69
C LEU A 151 -16.69 -7.46 4.71
N TRP A 152 -17.36 -8.56 5.04
CA TRP A 152 -18.44 -8.54 6.04
C TRP A 152 -17.94 -8.15 7.45
N ALA A 153 -16.77 -8.66 7.84
CA ALA A 153 -16.14 -8.26 9.10
C ALA A 153 -15.77 -6.77 9.10
N GLY A 154 -15.22 -6.26 7.98
CA GLY A 154 -14.89 -4.84 7.83
C GLY A 154 -16.12 -3.93 7.92
N ARG A 155 -17.27 -4.34 7.35
CA ARG A 155 -18.54 -3.61 7.45
C ARG A 155 -19.09 -3.54 8.87
N THR A 156 -18.98 -4.64 9.62
CA THR A 156 -19.55 -4.77 10.97
C THR A 156 -18.66 -4.09 12.02
N LEU A 157 -17.35 -4.10 11.83
CA LEU A 157 -16.37 -3.66 12.82
C LEU A 157 -16.62 -2.24 13.40
N PRO A 158 -16.93 -1.19 12.62
CA PRO A 158 -17.24 0.13 13.20
C PRO A 158 -18.45 0.11 14.15
N PHE A 159 -19.46 -0.73 13.88
CA PHE A 159 -20.64 -0.88 14.74
C PHE A 159 -20.33 -1.67 16.02
N ASP A 160 -19.48 -2.70 15.92
CA ASP A 160 -19.00 -3.44 17.09
C ASP A 160 -18.20 -2.52 18.02
N LEU A 161 -17.33 -1.67 17.45
CA LEU A 161 -16.57 -0.67 18.21
C LEU A 161 -17.47 0.44 18.78
N GLN A 162 -18.51 0.86 18.06
CA GLN A 162 -19.51 1.79 18.60
C GLN A 162 -20.20 1.20 19.84
N THR A 163 -20.53 -0.10 19.81
CA THR A 163 -21.14 -0.82 20.94
C THR A 163 -20.16 -0.93 22.11
N LEU A 164 -18.90 -1.27 21.84
CA LEU A 164 -17.84 -1.37 22.84
C LEU A 164 -17.60 -0.04 23.58
N LEU A 165 -17.61 1.09 22.87
CA LEU A 165 -17.36 2.42 23.45
C LEU A 165 -18.63 3.10 23.99
N LYS A 166 -19.81 2.54 23.73
CA LYS A 166 -21.07 3.09 24.25
C LYS A 166 -21.15 3.01 25.77
N GLU A 167 -20.83 1.85 26.35
CA GLU A 167 -20.84 1.65 27.81
C GLU A 167 -19.98 2.68 28.56
N PRO A 168 -18.67 2.85 28.27
CA PRO A 168 -17.86 3.84 28.97
C PRO A 168 -18.31 5.28 28.71
N ALA A 169 -18.80 5.59 27.50
CA ALA A 169 -19.33 6.92 27.18
C ALA A 169 -20.60 7.26 27.97
N GLU A 170 -21.54 6.31 28.10
CA GLU A 170 -22.78 6.49 28.86
C GLU A 170 -22.50 6.57 30.37
N TYR A 171 -21.62 5.71 30.90
CA TYR A 171 -21.28 5.71 32.32
C TYR A 171 -20.70 7.07 32.77
N VAL A 172 -19.66 7.55 32.09
CA VAL A 172 -19.05 8.84 32.42
C VAL A 172 -19.99 10.00 32.09
N GLY A 173 -20.73 9.92 30.99
CA GLY A 173 -21.68 10.96 30.58
C GLY A 173 -22.83 11.15 31.58
N GLN A 174 -23.38 10.07 32.13
CA GLN A 174 -24.42 10.12 33.17
C GLN A 174 -23.87 10.71 34.47
N ALA A 175 -22.67 10.31 34.88
CA ALA A 175 -22.02 10.87 36.07
C ALA A 175 -21.75 12.38 35.91
N HIS A 176 -21.30 12.81 34.73
CA HIS A 176 -21.08 14.22 34.41
C HIS A 176 -22.39 15.02 34.41
N ALA A 177 -23.45 14.51 33.80
CA ALA A 177 -24.76 15.15 33.81
C ALA A 177 -25.30 15.31 35.24
N ALA A 178 -25.19 14.28 36.07
CA ALA A 178 -25.61 14.33 37.46
C ALA A 178 -24.80 15.35 38.28
N PHE A 179 -23.51 15.50 38.02
CA PHE A 179 -22.68 16.56 38.59
C PHE A 179 -23.18 17.95 38.18
N LEU A 180 -23.46 18.16 36.88
CA LEU A 180 -23.96 19.45 36.38
C LEU A 180 -25.32 19.81 36.98
N ASP A 181 -26.22 18.85 37.15
CA ASP A 181 -27.52 19.05 37.79
C ASP A 181 -27.36 19.44 39.27
N ARG A 182 -26.49 18.75 40.02
CA ARG A 182 -26.19 19.10 41.43
C ARG A 182 -25.55 20.49 41.54
N ARG A 183 -24.62 20.81 40.63
CA ARG A 183 -23.98 22.13 40.55
C ARG A 183 -25.01 23.23 40.29
N ALA A 184 -25.94 23.01 39.36
CA ALA A 184 -27.02 23.96 39.05
C ALA A 184 -28.01 24.13 40.22
N ALA A 185 -28.25 23.07 40.99
CA ALA A 185 -29.06 23.10 42.21
C ALA A 185 -28.37 23.77 43.42
N GLY A 186 -27.12 24.23 43.26
CA GLY A 186 -26.36 24.91 44.32
C GLY A 186 -25.69 23.98 45.33
N ASN A 187 -25.59 22.68 45.05
CA ASN A 187 -24.85 21.76 45.91
C ASN A 187 -23.35 22.09 45.89
N ARG A 188 -22.77 22.30 47.07
CA ARG A 188 -21.35 22.61 47.27
C ARG A 188 -20.61 21.52 48.04
N ASN A 189 -21.11 20.28 48.08
CA ASN A 189 -20.34 19.18 48.67
C ASN A 189 -19.21 18.73 47.73
N LEU A 190 -18.15 19.54 47.70
CA LEU A 190 -17.00 19.35 46.82
C LEU A 190 -16.24 18.03 47.10
N GLY A 191 -16.31 17.54 48.34
CA GLY A 191 -15.70 16.27 48.73
C GLY A 191 -16.34 15.09 47.99
N ASP A 192 -17.68 15.05 47.98
CA ASP A 192 -18.43 14.01 47.26
C ASP A 192 -18.24 14.11 45.74
N GLU A 193 -18.17 15.33 45.19
CA GLU A 193 -17.91 15.50 43.74
C GLU A 193 -16.51 15.03 43.33
N CYS A 194 -15.51 15.25 44.20
CA CYS A 194 -14.15 14.71 43.98
C CYS A 194 -14.13 13.17 44.02
N VAL A 195 -14.93 12.57 44.92
CA VAL A 195 -15.07 11.10 45.00
C VAL A 195 -15.78 10.56 43.76
N GLY A 196 -16.90 11.16 43.34
CA GLY A 196 -17.62 10.74 42.14
C GLY A 196 -16.77 10.80 40.86
N LEU A 197 -15.93 11.83 40.72
CA LEU A 197 -14.98 11.92 39.61
C LEU A 197 -13.86 10.87 39.72
N SER A 198 -13.34 10.66 40.93
CA SER A 198 -12.35 9.60 41.22
C SER A 198 -12.87 8.21 40.85
N ASP A 199 -14.14 7.91 41.15
CA ASP A 199 -14.76 6.64 40.82
C ASP A 199 -14.88 6.46 39.30
N CYS A 200 -15.19 7.53 38.57
CA CYS A 200 -15.23 7.52 37.10
C CYS A 200 -13.86 7.22 36.49
N PHE A 201 -12.79 7.84 36.99
CA PHE A 201 -11.43 7.53 36.54
C PHE A 201 -11.02 6.10 36.90
N SER A 202 -11.35 5.62 38.10
CA SER A 202 -11.07 4.24 38.53
C SER A 202 -11.76 3.22 37.63
N TRP A 203 -13.04 3.45 37.32
CA TRP A 203 -13.81 2.59 36.42
C TRP A 203 -13.23 2.60 35.00
N ALA A 204 -12.91 3.79 34.46
CA ALA A 204 -12.31 3.92 33.13
C ALA A 204 -10.96 3.21 33.04
N SER A 205 -10.13 3.28 34.08
CA SER A 205 -8.86 2.53 34.16
C SER A 205 -9.10 1.02 34.13
N ALA A 206 -10.05 0.50 34.91
CA ALA A 206 -10.38 -0.92 34.90
C ALA A 206 -10.90 -1.38 33.52
N TRP A 207 -11.64 -0.53 32.82
CA TRP A 207 -12.06 -0.78 31.44
C TRP A 207 -10.85 -0.90 30.51
N PHE A 208 -9.89 0.03 30.56
CA PHE A 208 -8.67 -0.04 29.74
C PHE A 208 -7.83 -1.29 30.05
N GLU A 209 -7.64 -1.63 31.33
CA GLU A 209 -6.93 -2.85 31.74
C GLU A 209 -7.63 -4.10 31.21
N THR A 210 -8.96 -4.09 31.14
CA THR A 210 -9.74 -5.19 30.58
C THR A 210 -9.53 -5.29 29.07
N GLN A 211 -9.53 -4.17 28.34
CA GLN A 211 -9.22 -4.18 26.90
C GLN A 211 -7.79 -4.64 26.62
N ALA A 212 -6.83 -4.25 27.46
CA ALA A 212 -5.44 -4.69 27.34
C ALA A 212 -5.31 -6.22 27.45
N LYS A 213 -5.94 -6.82 28.47
CA LYS A 213 -5.93 -8.29 28.68
C LYS A 213 -6.54 -9.10 27.53
N HIS A 214 -7.49 -8.53 26.78
CA HIS A 214 -8.15 -9.19 25.65
C HIS A 214 -7.49 -8.89 24.30
N SER A 215 -6.47 -8.04 24.28
CA SER A 215 -5.75 -7.70 23.05
C SER A 215 -4.62 -8.70 22.82
N PRO A 216 -4.35 -9.10 21.57
CA PRO A 216 -3.19 -9.92 21.26
C PRO A 216 -1.89 -9.14 21.54
N GLU A 217 -0.81 -9.86 21.81
CA GLU A 217 0.56 -9.31 21.99
C GLU A 217 1.57 -10.14 21.17
N GLU A 218 1.18 -10.56 19.96
CA GLU A 218 1.98 -11.47 19.12
C GLU A 218 3.09 -10.72 18.36
N SER A 219 2.80 -9.49 17.95
CA SER A 219 3.74 -8.64 17.19
C SER A 219 4.18 -7.41 17.98
N HIS A 220 5.30 -6.79 17.56
CA HIS A 220 5.79 -5.56 18.17
C HIS A 220 4.81 -4.37 18.01
N THR A 221 3.97 -4.39 16.96
CA THR A 221 2.91 -3.39 16.76
C THR A 221 1.77 -3.60 17.73
N ASP A 222 1.41 -4.86 18.03
CA ASP A 222 0.40 -5.19 19.03
C ASP A 222 0.84 -4.76 20.43
N ILE A 223 2.08 -5.09 20.80
CA ILE A 223 2.67 -4.68 22.08
C ILE A 223 2.63 -3.16 22.23
N TRP A 224 3.01 -2.43 21.17
CA TRP A 224 2.97 -0.97 21.18
C TRP A 224 1.54 -0.43 21.33
N PHE A 225 0.56 -1.03 20.63
CA PHE A 225 -0.85 -0.66 20.76
C PHE A 225 -1.34 -0.85 22.20
N VAL A 226 -1.10 -2.03 22.77
CA VAL A 226 -1.52 -2.34 24.14
C VAL A 226 -0.87 -1.39 25.12
N GLU A 227 0.43 -1.16 25.03
CA GLU A 227 1.17 -0.28 25.94
C GLU A 227 0.69 1.18 25.85
N GLN A 228 0.66 1.75 24.65
CA GLN A 228 0.49 3.20 24.46
C GLN A 228 -0.98 3.63 24.37
N VAL A 229 -1.87 2.77 23.87
CA VAL A 229 -3.29 3.09 23.66
C VAL A 229 -4.18 2.57 24.79
N LEU A 230 -3.75 1.54 25.53
CA LEU A 230 -4.56 0.92 26.59
C LEU A 230 -3.91 1.05 27.98
N THR A 231 -2.70 0.51 28.17
CA THR A 231 -2.04 0.44 29.48
C THR A 231 -1.67 1.83 30.03
N GLN A 232 -1.03 2.69 29.23
CA GLN A 232 -0.68 4.04 29.67
C GLN A 232 -1.93 4.88 30.04
N PRO A 233 -3.02 4.90 29.23
CA PRO A 233 -4.26 5.53 29.65
C PRO A 233 -4.87 4.94 30.93
N ALA A 234 -4.74 3.63 31.16
CA ALA A 234 -5.17 3.01 32.40
C ALA A 234 -4.37 3.52 33.60
N GLU A 235 -3.04 3.58 33.48
CA GLU A 235 -2.15 4.10 34.52
C GLU A 235 -2.45 5.57 34.84
N ALA A 236 -2.55 6.41 33.81
CA ALA A 236 -2.90 7.82 33.95
C ALA A 236 -4.27 8.00 34.62
N GLY A 237 -5.25 7.14 34.29
CA GLY A 237 -6.55 7.16 34.95
C GLY A 237 -6.48 6.81 36.44
N ARG A 238 -5.63 5.84 36.85
CA ARG A 238 -5.45 5.49 38.27
C ARG A 238 -4.79 6.62 39.04
N GLU A 239 -3.81 7.29 38.43
CA GLU A 239 -3.18 8.47 39.02
C GLU A 239 -4.18 9.61 39.20
N GLN A 240 -5.01 9.88 38.18
CA GLN A 240 -6.09 10.88 38.26
C GLN A 240 -7.11 10.53 39.33
N ALA A 241 -7.56 9.28 39.40
CA ALA A 241 -8.47 8.82 40.45
C ALA A 241 -7.88 9.07 41.85
N ALA A 242 -6.64 8.66 42.09
CA ALA A 242 -5.97 8.86 43.37
C ALA A 242 -5.77 10.36 43.69
N GLN A 243 -5.49 11.19 42.68
CA GLN A 243 -5.38 12.65 42.82
C GLN A 243 -6.70 13.27 43.26
N TRP A 244 -7.80 12.98 42.57
CA TRP A 244 -9.13 13.49 42.91
C TRP A 244 -9.62 12.97 44.26
N PHE A 245 -9.38 11.70 44.55
CA PHE A 245 -9.69 11.13 45.86
C PHE A 245 -8.98 11.89 46.98
N ARG A 246 -7.66 12.13 46.88
CA ARG A 246 -6.92 12.92 47.90
C ARG A 246 -7.42 14.36 48.00
N ARG A 247 -7.81 14.98 46.88
CA ARG A 247 -8.27 16.36 46.85
C ARG A 247 -9.53 16.60 47.67
N ARG A 248 -10.35 15.57 47.90
CA ARG A 248 -11.57 15.65 48.72
C ARG A 248 -11.37 16.23 50.13
N THR A 249 -10.18 16.07 50.71
CA THR A 249 -9.85 16.57 52.06
C THR A 249 -8.97 17.83 52.06
N GLN A 250 -8.60 18.35 50.88
CA GLN A 250 -7.68 19.47 50.70
C GLN A 250 -8.37 20.67 50.04
N ILE A 251 -9.61 20.94 50.43
CA ILE A 251 -10.48 21.92 49.78
C ILE A 251 -10.49 23.20 50.61
N ASP A 252 -9.94 24.29 50.05
CA ASP A 252 -10.03 25.63 50.64
C ASP A 252 -11.34 26.31 50.18
N ALA A 253 -12.09 26.87 51.14
CA ALA A 253 -13.37 27.54 50.91
C ALA A 253 -13.27 28.72 49.92
N LEU A 254 -12.11 29.38 49.85
CA LEU A 254 -11.86 30.49 48.91
C LEU A 254 -11.71 30.03 47.44
N SER A 255 -11.69 28.72 47.18
CA SER A 255 -11.43 28.12 45.86
C SER A 255 -12.58 27.24 45.31
N ALA A 256 -13.74 27.25 45.97
CA ALA A 256 -14.84 26.33 45.68
C ALA A 256 -15.30 26.34 44.21
N ASP A 257 -15.56 27.53 43.64
CA ASP A 257 -16.05 27.64 42.26
C ASP A 257 -14.99 27.20 41.24
N ARG A 258 -13.71 27.51 41.50
CA ARG A 258 -12.59 27.05 40.68
C ARG A 258 -12.47 25.52 40.70
N ILE A 259 -12.67 24.88 41.84
CA ILE A 259 -12.62 23.41 41.94
C ILE A 259 -13.78 22.79 41.15
N LEU A 260 -14.98 23.37 41.20
CA LEU A 260 -16.11 22.91 40.39
C LEU A 260 -15.81 23.03 38.89
N ASP A 261 -15.16 24.11 38.44
CA ASP A 261 -14.72 24.24 37.06
C ASP A 261 -13.67 23.22 36.67
N GLU A 262 -12.72 22.91 37.56
CA GLU A 262 -11.72 21.87 37.34
C GLU A 262 -12.34 20.46 37.28
N ILE A 263 -13.36 20.18 38.11
CA ILE A 263 -14.14 18.92 38.08
C ILE A 263 -14.93 18.81 36.76
N ASP A 264 -15.62 19.87 36.35
CA ASP A 264 -16.37 19.92 35.10
C ASP A 264 -15.44 19.65 33.90
N ALA A 265 -14.30 20.32 33.86
CA ALA A 265 -13.27 20.12 32.85
C ALA A 265 -12.76 18.67 32.82
N ALA A 266 -12.48 18.07 33.98
CA ALA A 266 -11.98 16.71 34.07
C ALA A 266 -13.04 15.68 33.62
N TYR A 267 -14.30 15.85 34.00
CA TYR A 267 -15.41 15.04 33.46
C TYR A 267 -15.52 15.19 31.95
N ALA A 268 -15.49 16.42 31.43
CA ALA A 268 -15.58 16.69 30.00
C ALA A 268 -14.42 16.06 29.22
N GLN A 269 -13.20 16.06 29.77
CA GLN A 269 -12.04 15.39 29.19
C GLN A 269 -12.22 13.88 29.14
N LEU A 270 -12.61 13.25 30.26
CA LEU A 270 -12.78 11.80 30.35
C LEU A 270 -13.93 11.32 29.46
N ALA A 271 -15.08 12.01 29.49
CA ALA A 271 -16.21 11.74 28.60
C ALA A 271 -15.83 11.94 27.13
N GLY A 272 -15.07 13.02 26.86
CA GLY A 272 -14.57 13.34 25.53
C GLY A 272 -13.70 12.24 24.93
N ARG A 273 -12.97 11.47 25.75
CA ARG A 273 -12.16 10.33 25.29
C ARG A 273 -13.02 9.22 24.68
N PHE A 274 -14.09 8.82 25.35
CA PHE A 274 -14.99 7.74 24.91
C PHE A 274 -16.05 8.19 23.90
N HIS A 275 -16.34 9.49 23.83
CA HIS A 275 -17.30 10.01 22.87
C HIS A 275 -16.76 9.97 21.44
N VAL A 276 -17.34 9.10 20.61
CA VAL A 276 -17.00 8.94 19.20
C VAL A 276 -18.24 8.49 18.42
N GLU A 277 -18.33 8.94 17.18
CA GLU A 277 -19.25 8.40 16.20
C GLU A 277 -18.48 7.59 15.15
N PHE A 278 -18.88 6.34 14.93
CA PHE A 278 -18.36 5.52 13.85
C PHE A 278 -19.25 5.54 12.61
N ASP A 279 -18.64 5.51 11.44
CA ASP A 279 -19.33 5.32 10.15
C ASP A 279 -18.48 4.43 9.22
N VAL A 280 -19.14 3.88 8.20
CA VAL A 280 -18.51 3.10 7.14
C VAL A 280 -18.95 3.63 5.79
N PHE A 281 -17.99 3.75 4.87
CA PHE A 281 -18.24 4.22 3.52
C PHE A 281 -17.58 3.32 2.48
N GLU A 282 -18.39 2.83 1.54
CA GLU A 282 -17.96 1.98 0.44
C GLU A 282 -18.28 2.66 -0.89
N ARG A 283 -17.40 3.54 -1.37
CA ARG A 283 -17.66 4.28 -2.63
C ARG A 283 -17.96 3.37 -3.83
N LYS A 284 -17.35 2.17 -3.87
CA LYS A 284 -17.48 1.23 -4.99
C LYS A 284 -18.86 0.57 -5.09
N GLN A 285 -19.73 0.76 -4.10
CA GLN A 285 -21.13 0.38 -4.22
C GLN A 285 -21.91 1.32 -5.16
N TYR A 286 -21.41 2.55 -5.37
CA TYR A 286 -22.12 3.60 -6.07
C TYR A 286 -21.49 3.89 -7.43
N ARG A 287 -22.28 3.78 -8.50
CA ARG A 287 -21.83 3.94 -9.89
C ARG A 287 -21.41 5.36 -10.24
N ASN A 288 -22.02 6.35 -9.60
CA ASN A 288 -21.73 7.77 -9.80
C ASN A 288 -20.50 8.28 -9.05
N LEU A 289 -19.84 7.42 -8.26
CA LEU A 289 -18.57 7.75 -7.61
C LEU A 289 -17.41 7.10 -8.37
N SER A 290 -16.22 7.68 -8.24
CA SER A 290 -15.02 7.19 -8.92
C SER A 290 -14.76 5.72 -8.57
N GLN A 291 -14.42 4.91 -9.58
CA GLN A 291 -14.08 3.49 -9.44
C GLN A 291 -12.56 3.24 -9.46
N GLU A 292 -11.75 4.30 -9.63
CA GLU A 292 -10.30 4.22 -9.75
C GLU A 292 -9.65 3.56 -8.52
N PRO A 293 -8.73 2.59 -8.67
CA PRO A 293 -8.19 1.80 -7.56
C PRO A 293 -7.07 2.52 -6.78
N ASN A 294 -7.24 3.79 -6.42
CA ASN A 294 -6.29 4.57 -5.63
C ASN A 294 -6.90 5.13 -4.33
N LYS A 295 -6.04 5.50 -3.38
CA LYS A 295 -6.41 6.02 -2.06
C LYS A 295 -7.02 7.42 -2.15
N ALA A 296 -6.44 8.30 -2.97
CA ALA A 296 -6.93 9.65 -3.22
C ALA A 296 -8.42 9.69 -3.60
N MET A 297 -8.89 8.83 -4.52
CA MET A 297 -10.29 8.79 -4.95
C MET A 297 -11.24 8.24 -3.90
N ASN A 298 -10.76 7.41 -2.97
CA ASN A 298 -11.55 7.01 -1.81
C ASN A 298 -11.79 8.19 -0.86
N LEU A 299 -10.73 8.95 -0.56
CA LEU A 299 -10.80 10.15 0.27
C LEU A 299 -11.66 11.24 -0.41
N ASN A 300 -11.39 11.55 -1.68
CA ASN A 300 -12.12 12.56 -2.46
C ASN A 300 -13.62 12.25 -2.57
N SER A 301 -13.99 10.98 -2.77
CA SER A 301 -15.39 10.56 -2.78
C SER A 301 -16.11 10.87 -1.47
N TYR A 302 -15.45 10.72 -0.32
CA TYR A 302 -16.06 11.07 0.97
C TYR A 302 -16.08 12.60 1.20
N LEU A 303 -14.94 13.27 0.96
CA LEU A 303 -14.80 14.72 1.10
C LEU A 303 -15.82 15.49 0.26
N GLY A 304 -16.07 15.04 -0.98
CA GLY A 304 -17.03 15.65 -1.89
C GLY A 304 -18.49 15.58 -1.43
N LEU A 305 -18.79 14.68 -0.49
CA LEU A 305 -20.12 14.51 0.10
C LEU A 305 -20.27 15.22 1.45
N MET A 306 -19.18 15.67 2.09
CA MET A 306 -19.27 16.36 3.38
C MET A 306 -20.10 17.64 3.27
N GLY A 307 -21.04 17.82 4.21
CA GLY A 307 -22.02 18.90 4.20
C GLY A 307 -23.29 18.60 3.40
N THR A 308 -23.40 17.41 2.78
CA THR A 308 -24.56 17.04 1.96
C THR A 308 -25.42 15.98 2.64
N ARG A 309 -26.71 15.95 2.26
CA ARG A 309 -27.62 14.85 2.58
C ARG A 309 -27.72 13.96 1.34
N VAL A 310 -27.42 12.68 1.52
CA VAL A 310 -27.32 11.71 0.43
C VAL A 310 -28.25 10.52 0.62
N LYS A 311 -28.75 9.96 -0.48
CA LYS A 311 -29.61 8.77 -0.47
C LYS A 311 -29.19 7.80 -1.58
N PRO A 312 -29.08 6.50 -1.29
CA PRO A 312 -28.94 5.48 -2.33
C PRO A 312 -30.20 5.43 -3.21
N VAL A 313 -30.03 5.55 -4.52
CA VAL A 313 -31.08 5.45 -5.53
C VAL A 313 -30.71 4.35 -6.53
N LEU A 314 -31.59 3.39 -6.76
CA LEU A 314 -31.37 2.35 -7.75
C LEU A 314 -31.78 2.87 -9.13
N LEU A 315 -30.80 3.01 -10.03
CA LEU A 315 -30.97 3.38 -11.43
C LEU A 315 -30.69 2.18 -12.35
N ARG A 316 -30.89 2.37 -13.67
CA ARG A 316 -30.75 1.29 -14.68
C ARG A 316 -29.35 0.68 -14.74
N ASP A 317 -28.31 1.45 -14.44
CA ASP A 317 -26.90 1.07 -14.50
C ASP A 317 -26.31 0.65 -13.14
N GLY A 318 -27.07 0.81 -12.05
CA GLY A 318 -26.72 0.37 -10.72
C GLY A 318 -27.20 1.33 -9.63
N VAL A 319 -26.66 1.17 -8.42
CA VAL A 319 -26.96 2.08 -7.31
C VAL A 319 -26.15 3.36 -7.48
N HIS A 320 -26.81 4.50 -7.34
CA HIS A 320 -26.21 5.83 -7.28
C HIS A 320 -26.38 6.40 -5.88
N LEU A 321 -25.46 7.27 -5.45
CA LEU A 321 -25.59 8.03 -4.22
C LEU A 321 -25.92 9.48 -4.59
N GLU A 322 -27.19 9.86 -4.49
CA GLU A 322 -27.67 11.17 -4.94
C GLU A 322 -27.90 12.11 -3.75
N GLU A 323 -27.60 13.40 -3.96
CA GLU A 323 -27.98 14.46 -3.02
C GLU A 323 -29.50 14.61 -2.96
N THR A 324 -30.06 14.75 -1.76
CA THR A 324 -31.50 14.87 -1.56
C THR A 324 -31.83 15.79 -0.41
N SER A 325 -32.95 16.51 -0.51
CA SER A 325 -33.54 17.25 0.62
C SER A 325 -34.43 16.36 1.50
N VAL A 326 -34.79 15.15 1.03
CA VAL A 326 -35.76 14.27 1.70
C VAL A 326 -35.09 13.49 2.84
N PRO A 327 -35.55 13.60 4.10
CA PRO A 327 -34.93 12.89 5.22
C PRO A 327 -35.04 11.36 5.11
N THR A 328 -36.16 10.85 4.61
CA THR A 328 -36.49 9.42 4.63
C THR A 328 -35.55 8.58 3.76
N GLY A 329 -34.82 7.66 4.40
CA GLY A 329 -33.84 6.78 3.74
C GLY A 329 -32.58 7.50 3.27
N SER A 330 -32.36 8.73 3.71
CA SER A 330 -31.14 9.51 3.45
C SER A 330 -30.25 9.54 4.70
N ARG A 331 -28.99 9.88 4.52
CA ARG A 331 -28.06 10.19 5.61
C ARG A 331 -27.36 11.52 5.36
N VAL A 332 -27.04 12.24 6.43
CA VAL A 332 -26.22 13.46 6.35
C VAL A 332 -24.77 13.06 6.56
N ILE A 333 -23.90 13.51 5.67
CA ILE A 333 -22.46 13.48 5.89
C ILE A 333 -22.10 14.85 6.49
N PRO A 334 -21.73 14.96 7.77
CA PRO A 334 -21.45 16.23 8.41
C PRO A 334 -20.34 16.97 7.71
N ASP A 335 -20.46 18.29 7.76
CA ASP A 335 -19.37 19.17 7.39
C ASP A 335 -18.50 19.45 8.62
N THR A 336 -17.25 18.97 8.60
CA THR A 336 -16.29 19.22 9.68
C THR A 336 -15.15 20.12 9.22
N PRO A 337 -14.76 21.15 9.98
CA PRO A 337 -13.69 22.08 9.59
C PRO A 337 -12.32 21.39 9.48
N TYR A 338 -12.14 20.28 10.19
CA TYR A 338 -10.92 19.50 10.19
C TYR A 338 -11.14 18.05 9.80
N VAL A 339 -10.17 17.49 9.09
CA VAL A 339 -10.14 16.10 8.65
C VAL A 339 -8.78 15.49 8.98
N ILE A 340 -8.75 14.32 9.63
CA ILE A 340 -7.52 13.54 9.82
C ILE A 340 -7.51 12.43 8.77
N THR A 341 -6.44 12.33 7.98
CA THR A 341 -6.21 11.17 7.11
C THR A 341 -5.29 10.19 7.80
N LEU A 342 -5.77 8.97 8.05
CA LEU A 342 -5.06 7.96 8.84
C LEU A 342 -4.96 6.64 8.05
N ASP A 343 -3.75 6.13 7.82
CA ASP A 343 -3.59 4.84 7.14
C ASP A 343 -4.11 3.69 8.02
N ALA A 344 -4.64 2.65 7.37
CA ALA A 344 -5.22 1.51 8.07
C ALA A 344 -4.23 0.74 8.97
N ASP A 345 -2.92 0.89 8.76
CA ASP A 345 -1.82 0.30 9.53
C ASP A 345 -1.06 1.34 10.39
N SER A 346 -1.73 2.45 10.72
CA SER A 346 -1.18 3.53 11.52
C SER A 346 -1.97 3.77 12.81
N LEU A 347 -1.24 3.95 13.91
CA LEU A 347 -1.82 4.13 15.24
C LEU A 347 -1.50 5.52 15.79
N LEU A 348 -2.48 6.12 16.48
CA LEU A 348 -2.38 7.45 17.07
C LEU A 348 -2.20 7.38 18.59
N LEU A 349 -1.38 8.27 19.15
CA LEU A 349 -1.34 8.53 20.59
C LEU A 349 -2.59 9.32 21.03
N PRO A 350 -3.07 9.17 22.28
CA PRO A 350 -4.34 9.76 22.74
C PRO A 350 -4.45 11.29 22.57
N GLN A 351 -3.35 12.01 22.66
CA GLN A 351 -3.29 13.46 22.55
C GLN A 351 -3.15 13.99 21.11
N TYR A 352 -3.19 13.13 20.08
CA TYR A 352 -2.93 13.53 18.70
C TYR A 352 -3.90 14.62 18.22
N ALA A 353 -5.20 14.36 18.28
CA ALA A 353 -6.20 15.29 17.74
C ALA A 353 -6.22 16.62 18.51
N SER A 354 -6.22 16.57 19.84
CA SER A 354 -6.24 17.77 20.68
C SER A 354 -5.00 18.65 20.50
N THR A 355 -3.83 18.04 20.32
CA THR A 355 -2.59 18.77 20.08
C THR A 355 -2.62 19.51 18.74
N LEU A 356 -2.99 18.82 17.66
CA LEU A 356 -2.94 19.40 16.32
C LEU A 356 -4.07 20.40 16.08
N VAL A 357 -5.28 20.15 16.59
CA VAL A 357 -6.37 21.14 16.47
C VAL A 357 -6.00 22.40 17.24
N ARG A 358 -5.49 22.28 18.46
CA ARG A 358 -5.05 23.45 19.25
C ARG A 358 -3.97 24.24 18.54
N LEU A 359 -3.04 23.57 17.85
CA LEU A 359 -2.06 24.23 16.99
C LEU A 359 -2.75 24.99 15.85
N MET A 360 -3.67 24.36 15.11
CA MET A 360 -4.32 24.98 13.96
C MET A 360 -5.30 26.11 14.31
N GLU A 361 -5.86 26.10 15.53
CA GLU A 361 -6.74 27.16 16.04
C GLU A 361 -5.99 28.42 16.49
N GLN A 362 -4.64 28.41 16.51
CA GLN A 362 -3.87 29.60 16.82
C GLN A 362 -4.00 30.66 15.72
N PRO A 363 -4.11 31.96 16.06
CA PRO A 363 -4.20 33.03 15.07
C PRO A 363 -3.06 33.02 14.04
N GLU A 364 -1.82 32.76 14.47
CA GLU A 364 -0.65 32.64 13.58
C GLU A 364 -0.72 31.43 12.63
N HIS A 365 -1.64 30.50 12.87
CA HIS A 365 -1.85 29.27 12.11
C HIS A 365 -3.19 29.25 11.36
N ALA A 366 -3.86 30.40 11.27
CA ALA A 366 -5.08 30.57 10.49
C ALA A 366 -4.92 30.20 9.00
N ARG A 367 -3.72 30.46 8.41
CA ARG A 367 -3.34 30.02 7.04
C ARG A 367 -2.44 28.77 7.04
N MET A 368 -2.62 27.89 8.01
CA MET A 368 -2.08 26.52 7.97
C MET A 368 -3.12 25.58 7.37
N ALA A 369 -2.75 24.88 6.30
CA ALA A 369 -3.59 23.88 5.66
C ALA A 369 -3.39 22.49 6.27
N VAL A 370 -2.14 22.15 6.62
CA VAL A 370 -1.75 20.82 7.08
C VAL A 370 -0.90 20.92 8.33
N ALA A 371 -1.39 20.32 9.42
CA ALA A 371 -0.58 19.98 10.58
C ALA A 371 -0.20 18.49 10.50
N GLN A 372 1.05 18.22 10.14
CA GLN A 372 1.60 16.89 9.94
C GLN A 372 2.36 16.45 11.21
N THR A 373 2.20 15.22 11.65
CA THR A 373 3.16 14.62 12.60
C THR A 373 4.21 13.83 11.86
N PRO A 374 5.39 13.57 12.45
CA PRO A 374 6.39 12.74 11.81
C PRO A 374 5.82 11.37 11.45
N TYR A 375 6.04 10.93 10.21
CA TYR A 375 5.84 9.52 9.87
C TYR A 375 6.90 8.72 10.63
N SER A 376 6.49 7.95 11.63
CA SER A 376 7.39 7.26 12.57
C SER A 376 7.16 5.76 12.46
N ALA A 377 8.25 4.99 12.47
CA ALA A 377 8.15 3.54 12.53
C ALA A 377 7.84 3.07 13.96
N PHE A 378 7.14 1.95 14.10
CA PHE A 378 7.03 1.30 15.40
C PHE A 378 8.42 0.96 15.97
N PRO A 379 8.68 1.26 17.24
CA PRO A 379 9.98 0.99 17.85
C PRO A 379 10.21 -0.52 18.02
N ASN A 380 11.47 -0.90 18.18
CA ASN A 380 11.88 -2.27 18.55
C ASN A 380 11.44 -3.38 17.59
N ALA A 381 11.25 -3.08 16.31
CA ALA A 381 10.97 -4.10 15.29
C ALA A 381 12.02 -5.24 15.33
N PRO A 382 11.61 -6.51 15.44
CA PRO A 382 12.52 -7.65 15.56
C PRO A 382 13.23 -7.95 14.24
N GLY A 383 12.56 -7.72 13.11
CA GLY A 383 13.09 -7.93 11.77
C GLY A 383 14.17 -6.91 11.40
N LYS A 384 15.27 -7.39 10.81
CA LYS A 384 16.35 -6.51 10.32
C LYS A 384 15.88 -5.55 9.23
N MET A 385 14.97 -6.02 8.37
CA MET A 385 14.41 -5.21 7.29
C MET A 385 13.60 -4.05 7.87
N GLU A 386 12.57 -4.35 8.67
CA GLU A 386 11.71 -3.36 9.33
C GLU A 386 12.51 -2.35 10.14
N ARG A 387 13.49 -2.81 10.91
CA ARG A 387 14.36 -1.95 11.71
C ARG A 387 15.21 -1.01 10.83
N THR A 388 15.75 -1.50 9.71
CA THR A 388 16.55 -0.68 8.79
C THR A 388 15.69 0.32 8.03
N ALA A 389 14.50 -0.11 7.56
CA ALA A 389 13.51 0.76 6.96
C ALA A 389 13.03 1.83 7.95
N GLY A 390 12.82 1.44 9.21
CA GLY A 390 12.48 2.34 10.31
C GLY A 390 13.58 3.36 10.58
N ALA A 391 14.86 2.95 10.55
CA ALA A 391 15.99 3.87 10.71
C ALA A 391 16.02 4.95 9.62
N MET A 392 15.73 4.59 8.36
CA MET A 392 15.60 5.58 7.28
C MET A 392 14.43 6.54 7.52
N THR A 393 13.28 6.03 7.96
CA THR A 393 12.10 6.82 8.32
C THR A 393 12.38 7.80 9.46
N ASP A 394 13.06 7.35 10.50
CA ASP A 394 13.39 8.17 11.67
C ASP A 394 14.41 9.27 11.36
N ILE A 395 15.29 9.07 10.37
CA ILE A 395 16.14 10.14 9.85
C ILE A 395 15.33 11.14 9.02
N GLN A 396 14.36 10.67 8.22
CA GLN A 396 13.43 11.56 7.50
C GLN A 396 12.64 12.44 8.48
N TYR A 397 12.26 11.93 9.65
CA TYR A 397 11.68 12.76 10.70
C TYR A 397 12.53 14.01 11.01
N LEU A 398 13.84 13.85 11.22
CA LEU A 398 14.75 14.96 11.50
C LEU A 398 14.81 15.95 10.33
N VAL A 399 14.89 15.42 9.10
CA VAL A 399 14.92 16.24 7.87
C VAL A 399 13.65 17.07 7.74
N HIS A 400 12.47 16.49 7.98
CA HIS A 400 11.19 17.19 7.90
C HIS A 400 11.00 18.26 9.00
N GLN A 401 11.64 18.10 10.17
CA GLN A 401 11.70 19.20 11.15
C GLN A 401 12.48 20.40 10.61
N GLY A 402 13.58 20.12 9.90
CA GLY A 402 14.35 21.13 9.17
C GLY A 402 13.54 21.79 8.07
N PHE A 403 12.80 21.01 7.29
CA PHE A 403 11.96 21.54 6.21
C PHE A 403 10.93 22.54 6.75
N THR A 404 10.32 22.25 7.91
CA THR A 404 9.36 23.17 8.53
C THR A 404 10.00 24.51 8.90
N ARG A 405 11.26 24.53 9.33
CA ARG A 405 11.99 25.77 9.64
C ARG A 405 12.19 26.67 8.41
N PHE A 406 12.26 26.09 7.22
CA PHE A 406 12.48 26.77 5.96
C PHE A 406 11.22 26.87 5.08
N GLY A 407 10.04 26.50 5.58
CA GLY A 407 8.81 26.49 4.78
C GLY A 407 8.82 25.45 3.63
N ALA A 408 9.67 24.43 3.72
CA ALA A 408 9.88 23.40 2.71
C ALA A 408 9.06 22.11 2.95
N THR A 409 8.13 22.13 3.90
CA THR A 409 7.39 20.94 4.33
C THR A 409 6.48 20.40 3.24
N PHE A 410 6.51 19.09 3.03
CA PHE A 410 5.52 18.34 2.28
C PHE A 410 4.53 17.62 3.19
N TRP A 411 3.27 17.54 2.75
CA TRP A 411 2.31 16.57 3.26
C TRP A 411 2.69 15.18 2.74
N VAL A 412 2.81 14.21 3.65
CA VAL A 412 3.30 12.85 3.36
C VAL A 412 2.19 11.78 3.43
N GLY A 413 0.94 12.21 3.22
CA GLY A 413 -0.18 11.34 2.82
C GLY A 413 -0.86 10.55 3.93
N ALA A 414 -0.23 10.46 5.09
CA ALA A 414 -0.78 9.79 6.27
C ALA A 414 -0.48 10.60 7.53
N ASN A 415 -1.33 10.40 8.54
CA ASN A 415 -1.15 10.94 9.88
C ASN A 415 -1.04 12.47 9.88
N ALA A 416 -1.98 13.12 9.19
CA ALA A 416 -2.06 14.59 9.13
C ALA A 416 -3.46 15.09 9.46
N LEU A 417 -3.53 16.22 10.19
CA LEU A 417 -4.73 17.03 10.35
C LEU A 417 -4.78 18.06 9.21
N LEU A 418 -5.86 18.04 8.44
CA LEU A 418 -6.11 18.87 7.28
C LEU A 418 -7.23 19.87 7.61
N ARG A 419 -7.06 21.13 7.20
CA ARG A 419 -8.14 22.13 7.22
C ARG A 419 -9.00 21.97 5.97
N LYS A 420 -10.30 21.70 6.14
CA LYS A 420 -11.23 21.47 5.01
C LYS A 420 -11.30 22.67 4.06
N SER A 421 -11.35 23.89 4.59
CA SER A 421 -11.39 25.11 3.76
C SER A 421 -10.15 25.27 2.86
N ALA A 422 -8.99 24.76 3.29
CA ALA A 422 -7.79 24.78 2.47
C ALA A 422 -7.86 23.77 1.32
N LEU A 423 -8.46 22.60 1.57
CA LEU A 423 -8.73 21.59 0.54
C LEU A 423 -9.75 22.09 -0.48
N GLU A 424 -10.77 22.83 -0.04
CA GLU A 424 -11.77 23.44 -0.93
C GLU A 424 -11.15 24.46 -1.89
N GLU A 425 -10.18 25.28 -1.44
CA GLU A 425 -9.49 26.26 -2.29
C GLU A 425 -8.65 25.64 -3.43
N ILE A 426 -8.25 24.39 -3.29
CA ILE A 426 -7.48 23.63 -4.29
C ILE A 426 -8.33 22.58 -5.03
N CYS A 427 -9.61 22.45 -4.69
CA CYS A 427 -10.50 21.47 -5.28
C CYS A 427 -10.68 21.72 -6.78
N VAL A 428 -10.56 20.67 -7.57
CA VAL A 428 -10.82 20.68 -9.02
C VAL A 428 -11.99 19.76 -9.31
N GLU A 429 -12.98 20.25 -10.05
CA GLU A 429 -14.08 19.43 -10.55
C GLU A 429 -13.79 18.96 -11.96
N GLU A 430 -13.93 17.65 -12.21
CA GLU A 430 -13.84 17.09 -13.56
C GLU A 430 -15.04 16.18 -13.82
N ARG A 431 -15.53 16.18 -15.06
CA ARG A 431 -16.63 15.33 -15.48
C ARG A 431 -16.06 14.05 -16.10
N GLU A 432 -16.18 12.94 -15.37
CA GLU A 432 -15.85 11.61 -15.85
C GLU A 432 -17.09 10.91 -16.44
N SER A 433 -16.90 9.76 -17.09
CA SER A 433 -18.00 8.93 -17.61
C SER A 433 -18.93 8.41 -16.50
N THR A 434 -18.44 8.35 -15.26
CA THR A 434 -19.18 7.94 -14.06
C THR A 434 -19.96 9.09 -13.43
N GLY A 435 -19.56 10.35 -13.63
CA GLY A 435 -20.21 11.49 -12.98
C GLY A 435 -19.26 12.67 -12.75
N LEU A 436 -19.71 13.62 -11.93
CA LEU A 436 -18.87 14.74 -11.48
C LEU A 436 -17.93 14.26 -10.36
N VAL A 437 -16.63 14.36 -10.56
CA VAL A 437 -15.61 14.00 -9.58
C VAL A 437 -14.98 15.26 -9.01
N ARG A 438 -15.15 15.48 -7.70
CA ARG A 438 -14.47 16.54 -6.94
C ARG A 438 -13.12 16.03 -6.43
N ARG A 439 -12.02 16.63 -6.89
CA ARG A 439 -10.66 16.26 -6.48
C ARG A 439 -10.06 17.30 -5.56
N TYR A 440 -10.09 17.02 -4.27
CA TYR A 440 -9.40 17.78 -3.22
C TYR A 440 -7.93 17.38 -3.13
N ILE A 441 -7.67 16.09 -3.33
CA ILE A 441 -6.35 15.47 -3.32
C ILE A 441 -6.04 15.02 -4.74
N GLN A 442 -4.95 15.54 -5.33
CA GLN A 442 -4.61 15.36 -6.74
C GLN A 442 -4.21 13.91 -7.05
N ASP A 443 -4.80 13.25 -8.06
CA ASP A 443 -4.56 11.81 -8.34
C ASP A 443 -3.75 11.55 -9.62
N ARG A 444 -3.10 12.58 -10.15
CA ARG A 444 -2.29 12.48 -11.36
C ARG A 444 -0.99 11.70 -11.12
N THR A 445 -0.51 11.69 -9.88
CA THR A 445 0.68 10.95 -9.45
C THR A 445 0.32 9.96 -8.35
N VAL A 446 1.19 8.97 -8.11
CA VAL A 446 1.02 8.01 -6.99
C VAL A 446 1.52 8.56 -5.64
N ILE A 447 1.93 9.83 -5.61
CA ILE A 447 2.30 10.61 -4.42
C ILE A 447 1.43 11.89 -4.40
N GLU A 448 0.13 11.65 -4.39
CA GLU A 448 -0.95 12.64 -4.48
C GLU A 448 -0.85 13.79 -3.46
N ASP A 449 -0.35 13.47 -2.28
CA ASP A 449 -0.15 14.30 -1.10
C ASP A 449 0.91 15.39 -1.33
N THR A 450 2.02 14.96 -1.91
CA THR A 450 3.18 15.77 -2.27
C THR A 450 2.80 16.72 -3.40
N GLU A 451 1.99 16.26 -4.36
CA GLU A 451 1.47 17.10 -5.44
C GLU A 451 0.50 18.16 -4.93
N SER A 452 -0.41 17.78 -4.04
CA SER A 452 -1.41 18.67 -3.43
C SER A 452 -0.75 19.74 -2.55
N THR A 453 0.41 19.43 -1.94
CA THR A 453 1.22 20.42 -1.21
C THR A 453 1.57 21.63 -2.08
N VAL A 454 1.94 21.42 -3.35
CA VAL A 454 2.35 22.53 -4.23
C VAL A 454 1.16 23.44 -4.56
N ASP A 455 -0.06 22.89 -4.65
CA ASP A 455 -1.28 23.68 -4.84
C ASP A 455 -1.57 24.53 -3.61
N LEU A 456 -1.49 23.94 -2.41
CA LEU A 456 -1.68 24.65 -1.15
C LEU A 456 -0.69 25.82 -1.01
N LEU A 457 0.60 25.58 -1.27
CA LEU A 457 1.62 26.63 -1.25
C LEU A 457 1.32 27.73 -2.28
N SER A 458 0.86 27.36 -3.47
CA SER A 458 0.50 28.32 -4.53
C SER A 458 -0.71 29.18 -4.18
N LYS A 459 -1.58 28.71 -3.28
CA LYS A 459 -2.72 29.45 -2.70
C LYS A 459 -2.35 30.19 -1.40
N GLY A 460 -1.08 30.22 -1.03
CA GLY A 460 -0.60 30.92 0.17
C GLY A 460 -0.92 30.20 1.48
N TRP A 461 -1.24 28.90 1.43
CA TRP A 461 -1.33 28.07 2.62
C TRP A 461 0.04 27.56 3.05
N SER A 462 0.20 27.33 4.35
CA SER A 462 1.41 26.76 4.94
C SER A 462 1.16 25.34 5.45
N LEU A 463 2.25 24.56 5.54
CA LEU A 463 2.28 23.23 6.12
C LEU A 463 3.27 23.22 7.28
N TYR A 464 2.95 22.46 8.33
CA TYR A 464 3.76 22.43 9.54
C TYR A 464 3.95 21.00 10.03
N ASN A 465 5.20 20.58 10.20
CA ASN A 465 5.51 19.31 10.84
C ASN A 465 5.70 19.51 12.35
N TYR A 466 4.78 18.96 13.14
CA TYR A 466 4.82 18.99 14.60
C TYR A 466 5.99 18.14 15.12
N GLN A 467 6.71 18.61 16.14
CA GLN A 467 7.97 17.97 16.55
C GLN A 467 7.76 16.62 17.25
N GLN A 468 6.65 16.45 17.96
CA GLN A 468 6.40 15.21 18.70
C GLN A 468 5.89 14.11 17.78
N ARG A 469 6.40 12.89 17.99
CA ARG A 469 5.87 11.67 17.37
C ARG A 469 4.55 11.33 18.06
N LEU A 470 3.44 11.52 17.36
CA LEU A 470 2.09 11.23 17.86
C LEU A 470 1.38 10.16 17.02
N ALA A 471 2.00 9.70 15.94
CA ALA A 471 1.49 8.66 15.07
C ALA A 471 2.62 7.74 14.62
N TYR A 472 2.31 6.45 14.53
CA TYR A 472 3.25 5.37 14.24
C TYR A 472 2.66 4.45 13.18
N SER A 473 3.47 4.03 12.22
CA SER A 473 3.04 3.28 11.05
C SER A 473 3.91 2.05 10.83
N ALA A 474 3.30 0.99 10.31
CA ALA A 474 4.01 -0.25 9.99
C ALA A 474 5.06 -0.02 8.89
N THR A 475 6.21 -0.70 9.01
CA THR A 475 7.21 -0.77 7.95
C THR A 475 7.14 -2.14 7.25
N PRO A 476 7.55 -2.25 5.97
CA PRO A 476 7.47 -3.52 5.26
C PRO A 476 8.34 -4.61 5.92
N PRO A 477 7.80 -5.83 6.13
CA PRO A 477 8.51 -6.91 6.83
C PRO A 477 9.63 -7.54 6.01
N ASP A 478 9.58 -7.42 4.68
CA ASP A 478 10.48 -8.10 3.76
C ASP A 478 10.89 -7.22 2.56
N PHE A 479 11.90 -7.64 1.81
CA PHE A 479 12.43 -6.87 0.69
C PHE A 479 11.46 -6.76 -0.49
N GLY A 480 10.70 -7.82 -0.79
CA GLY A 480 9.72 -7.79 -1.88
C GLY A 480 8.60 -6.78 -1.63
N SER A 481 8.08 -6.72 -0.40
CA SER A 481 7.07 -5.72 -0.01
C SER A 481 7.65 -4.30 0.05
N LEU A 482 8.91 -4.15 0.48
CA LEU A 482 9.62 -2.86 0.46
C LEU A 482 9.81 -2.33 -0.97
N ILE A 483 10.22 -3.17 -1.92
CA ILE A 483 10.40 -2.78 -3.33
C ILE A 483 9.13 -2.16 -3.88
N ILE A 484 7.98 -2.77 -3.64
CA ILE A 484 6.69 -2.28 -4.14
C ILE A 484 6.35 -0.92 -3.51
N GLN A 485 6.64 -0.73 -2.22
CA GLN A 485 6.46 0.56 -1.57
C GLN A 485 7.38 1.64 -2.17
N ARG A 486 8.68 1.36 -2.28
CA ARG A 486 9.70 2.35 -2.70
C ARG A 486 9.64 2.67 -4.19
N ALA A 487 9.25 1.71 -5.03
CA ALA A 487 8.98 1.96 -6.44
C ALA A 487 7.86 2.99 -6.65
N ARG A 488 6.83 3.00 -5.78
CA ARG A 488 5.77 4.02 -5.84
C ARG A 488 6.32 5.40 -5.50
N TRP A 489 7.12 5.51 -4.46
CA TRP A 489 7.69 6.80 -4.03
C TRP A 489 8.64 7.41 -5.08
N ALA A 490 9.39 6.57 -5.78
CA ALA A 490 10.24 7.01 -6.89
C ALA A 490 9.43 7.45 -8.13
N ASN A 491 8.17 7.00 -8.27
CA ASN A 491 7.31 7.27 -9.40
C ASN A 491 6.43 8.51 -9.19
N GLY A 492 7.00 9.72 -9.13
CA GLY A 492 6.17 10.92 -9.06
C GLY A 492 6.90 12.24 -8.92
N GLY A 493 8.06 12.26 -8.25
CA GLY A 493 8.77 13.50 -7.96
C GLY A 493 9.07 14.33 -9.21
N LEU A 494 9.49 13.67 -10.30
CA LEU A 494 9.77 14.32 -11.58
C LEU A 494 8.52 14.87 -12.30
N ILE A 495 7.34 14.29 -12.09
CA ILE A 495 6.06 14.79 -12.62
C ILE A 495 5.61 16.06 -11.88
N ILE A 496 5.91 16.15 -10.58
CA ILE A 496 5.56 17.31 -9.74
C ILE A 496 6.55 18.46 -9.96
N LEU A 497 7.81 18.17 -10.30
CA LEU A 497 8.89 19.16 -10.39
C LEU A 497 8.56 20.40 -11.24
N PRO A 498 7.98 20.31 -12.46
CA PRO A 498 7.65 21.50 -13.25
C PRO A 498 6.67 22.45 -12.53
N LYS A 499 5.72 21.89 -11.79
CA LYS A 499 4.73 22.63 -10.99
C LYS A 499 5.42 23.36 -9.83
N LEU A 500 6.32 22.67 -9.11
CA LEU A 500 7.13 23.28 -8.07
C LEU A 500 8.02 24.40 -8.61
N LEU A 501 8.69 24.19 -9.75
CA LEU A 501 9.54 25.22 -10.36
C LEU A 501 8.73 26.45 -10.78
N SER A 502 7.50 26.27 -11.28
CA SER A 502 6.58 27.37 -11.59
C SER A 502 6.23 28.19 -10.35
N PHE A 503 5.89 27.52 -9.25
CA PHE A 503 5.69 28.16 -7.94
C PHE A 503 6.94 28.95 -7.50
N LEU A 504 8.09 28.27 -7.43
CA LEU A 504 9.34 28.87 -6.96
C LEU A 504 9.79 30.05 -7.84
N ARG A 505 9.53 30.05 -9.15
CA ARG A 505 9.82 31.19 -10.04
C ARG A 505 9.08 32.46 -9.64
N ARG A 506 7.85 32.33 -9.12
CA ARG A 506 7.01 33.45 -8.65
C ARG A 506 7.29 33.82 -7.19
N THR A 507 7.91 32.93 -6.43
CA THR A 507 8.30 33.18 -5.03
C THR A 507 9.45 34.21 -4.95
N PRO A 508 9.35 35.25 -4.09
CA PRO A 508 10.43 36.22 -3.87
C PRO A 508 11.75 35.53 -3.52
N LYS A 509 12.88 36.04 -4.02
CA LYS A 509 14.21 35.43 -3.81
C LYS A 509 14.90 36.02 -2.57
N GLN A 510 14.62 35.42 -1.42
CA GLN A 510 15.22 35.73 -0.13
C GLN A 510 15.95 34.49 0.39
N LEU A 511 16.88 34.63 1.35
CA LEU A 511 17.64 33.48 1.87
C LEU A 511 16.74 32.31 2.34
N GLY A 512 15.63 32.63 3.01
CA GLY A 512 14.67 31.61 3.46
C GLY A 512 13.99 30.85 2.31
N THR A 513 13.58 31.54 1.25
CA THR A 513 12.90 30.94 0.09
C THR A 513 13.88 30.25 -0.86
N ILE A 514 15.16 30.64 -0.86
CA ILE A 514 16.23 29.89 -1.53
C ILE A 514 16.43 28.55 -0.84
N ALA A 515 16.56 28.53 0.49
CA ALA A 515 16.63 27.27 1.24
C ALA A 515 15.39 26.40 1.03
N GLN A 516 14.20 27.00 1.01
CA GLN A 516 12.95 26.33 0.65
C GLN A 516 13.06 25.62 -0.70
N GLY A 517 13.43 26.37 -1.75
CA GLY A 517 13.55 25.83 -3.10
C GLY A 517 14.60 24.73 -3.21
N LEU A 518 15.77 24.92 -2.60
CA LEU A 518 16.83 23.91 -2.58
C LEU A 518 16.36 22.61 -1.91
N LEU A 519 15.68 22.68 -0.76
CA LEU A 519 15.23 21.49 -0.07
C LEU A 519 14.10 20.78 -0.83
N GLN A 520 13.14 21.53 -1.37
CA GLN A 520 11.99 20.96 -2.09
C GLN A 520 12.39 20.36 -3.46
N ILE A 521 13.29 21.01 -4.20
CA ILE A 521 13.81 20.46 -5.46
C ILE A 521 14.54 19.16 -5.17
N HIS A 522 15.48 19.16 -4.21
CA HIS A 522 16.20 17.94 -3.83
C HIS A 522 15.25 16.82 -3.41
N TYR A 523 14.22 17.13 -2.61
CA TYR A 523 13.23 16.14 -2.19
C TYR A 523 12.56 15.44 -3.38
N LEU A 524 12.12 16.19 -4.40
CA LEU A 524 11.47 15.61 -5.58
C LEU A 524 12.43 14.91 -6.56
N THR A 525 13.71 15.29 -6.58
CA THR A 525 14.66 14.80 -7.60
C THR A 525 15.66 13.76 -7.09
N SER A 526 15.87 13.67 -5.78
CA SER A 526 16.89 12.80 -5.17
C SER A 526 16.68 11.32 -5.46
N LEU A 527 15.44 10.84 -5.46
CA LEU A 527 15.13 9.43 -5.78
C LEU A 527 15.42 9.06 -7.25
N ALA A 528 15.61 10.02 -8.14
CA ALA A 528 16.02 9.75 -9.52
C ALA A 528 17.54 9.91 -9.69
N PHE A 529 18.07 11.08 -9.35
CA PHE A 529 19.45 11.42 -9.71
C PHE A 529 20.50 10.94 -8.72
N ALA A 530 20.18 10.73 -7.43
CA ALA A 530 21.15 10.15 -6.50
C ALA A 530 21.49 8.69 -6.86
N PRO A 531 20.52 7.76 -7.04
CA PRO A 531 20.83 6.40 -7.45
C PRO A 531 21.47 6.35 -8.83
N LEU A 532 21.07 7.23 -9.76
CA LEU A 532 21.72 7.34 -11.07
C LEU A 532 23.19 7.76 -10.92
N SER A 533 23.47 8.74 -10.07
CA SER A 533 24.83 9.22 -9.82
C SER A 533 25.71 8.13 -9.23
N VAL A 534 25.20 7.40 -8.23
CA VAL A 534 25.93 6.27 -7.64
C VAL A 534 26.14 5.17 -8.68
N LEU A 535 25.12 4.77 -9.43
CA LEU A 535 25.25 3.72 -10.45
C LEU A 535 26.31 4.08 -11.51
N LEU A 536 26.28 5.31 -12.04
CA LEU A 536 27.24 5.75 -13.04
C LEU A 536 28.67 5.83 -12.48
N LEU A 537 28.84 6.22 -11.21
CA LEU A 537 30.14 6.16 -10.52
C LEU A 537 30.65 4.72 -10.31
N LEU A 538 29.76 3.73 -10.26
CA LEU A 538 30.11 2.32 -10.09
C LEU A 538 30.37 1.58 -11.40
N VAL A 539 29.96 2.13 -12.54
CA VAL A 539 30.06 1.47 -13.85
C VAL A 539 31.04 2.19 -14.79
N ILE A 540 31.23 3.51 -14.65
CA ILE A 540 32.12 4.28 -15.52
C ILE A 540 33.56 4.32 -14.94
N PRO A 541 34.59 3.95 -15.73
CA PRO A 541 35.98 4.00 -15.30
C PRO A 541 36.56 5.42 -15.39
N PHE A 542 36.09 6.33 -14.53
CA PHE A 542 36.64 7.69 -14.42
C PHE A 542 38.15 7.65 -14.17
N SER A 543 38.86 8.68 -14.60
CA SER A 543 40.31 8.88 -14.45
C SER A 543 40.69 9.34 -13.04
N SER A 544 41.96 9.15 -12.67
CA SER A 544 42.46 9.58 -11.36
C SER A 544 42.48 11.10 -11.21
N ASP A 545 42.54 11.83 -12.33
CA ASP A 545 42.63 13.29 -12.37
C ASP A 545 41.34 13.93 -11.83
N VAL A 546 40.19 13.29 -12.04
CA VAL A 546 38.89 13.76 -11.52
C VAL A 546 38.51 13.11 -10.19
N MET A 547 38.88 11.83 -9.97
CA MET A 547 38.58 11.07 -8.76
C MET A 547 39.57 11.38 -7.61
N THR A 548 39.63 12.65 -7.22
CA THR A 548 40.56 13.17 -6.21
C THR A 548 40.10 12.87 -4.77
N ALA A 549 40.98 13.10 -3.79
CA ALA A 549 40.66 12.97 -2.36
C ALA A 549 39.56 13.96 -1.88
N TRP A 550 39.24 14.98 -2.67
CA TRP A 550 38.17 15.93 -2.33
C TRP A 550 36.79 15.30 -2.33
N MET A 551 36.56 14.28 -3.16
CA MET A 551 35.27 13.59 -3.22
C MET A 551 34.92 12.87 -1.90
N PRO A 552 35.77 11.99 -1.32
CA PRO A 552 35.50 11.41 -0.02
C PRO A 552 35.47 12.48 1.09
N LEU A 553 36.31 13.51 1.04
CA LEU A 553 36.25 14.62 2.02
C LEU A 553 34.92 15.40 1.98
N ALA A 554 34.32 15.55 0.80
CA ALA A 554 33.01 16.17 0.64
C ALA A 554 31.87 15.26 1.13
N ALA A 555 32.04 13.94 1.08
CA ALA A 555 31.04 12.95 1.49
C ALA A 555 31.10 12.55 2.98
N LEU A 556 32.30 12.46 3.56
CA LEU A 556 32.50 11.99 4.94
C LEU A 556 31.66 12.72 6.01
N PRO A 557 31.47 14.05 5.95
CA PRO A 557 30.61 14.75 6.92
C PRO A 557 29.17 14.24 6.91
N TYR A 558 28.63 13.84 5.75
CA TYR A 558 27.30 13.25 5.65
C TYR A 558 27.20 11.98 6.52
N PHE A 559 28.10 11.03 6.29
CA PHE A 559 28.09 9.74 6.98
C PHE A 559 28.35 9.88 8.48
N ALA A 560 29.24 10.81 8.88
CA ALA A 560 29.52 11.09 10.28
C ALA A 560 28.29 11.64 11.01
N LEU A 561 27.60 12.63 10.42
CA LEU A 561 26.36 13.18 10.98
C LEU A 561 25.22 12.16 10.95
N TYR A 562 25.08 11.39 9.87
CA TYR A 562 24.05 10.35 9.76
C TYR A 562 24.23 9.29 10.85
N ALA A 563 25.45 8.78 11.06
CA ALA A 563 25.75 7.85 12.15
C ALA A 563 25.44 8.47 13.52
N ARG A 564 25.79 9.74 13.72
CA ARG A 564 25.50 10.47 14.95
C ARG A 564 24.00 10.57 15.20
N ASP A 565 23.21 10.88 14.18
CA ASP A 565 21.76 11.04 14.28
C ASP A 565 21.06 9.68 14.49
N LEU A 566 21.57 8.60 13.90
CA LEU A 566 21.14 7.23 14.24
C LEU A 566 21.35 6.94 15.73
N ALA A 567 22.52 7.27 16.29
CA ALA A 567 22.77 7.08 17.73
C ALA A 567 21.82 7.93 18.59
N LEU A 568 21.55 9.17 18.21
CA LEU A 568 20.62 10.07 18.93
C LEU A 568 19.17 9.59 18.89
N THR A 569 18.80 8.79 17.89
CA THR A 569 17.45 8.22 17.72
C THR A 569 17.30 6.80 18.25
N GLY A 570 18.34 6.23 18.87
CA GLY A 570 18.29 4.92 19.54
C GLY A 570 18.79 3.74 18.68
N TYR A 571 19.35 4.02 17.51
CA TYR A 571 19.95 3.01 16.63
C TYR A 571 21.43 2.78 16.94
N ARG A 572 21.98 1.68 16.42
CA ARG A 572 23.41 1.37 16.55
C ARG A 572 24.16 2.10 15.42
N PRO A 573 24.96 3.14 15.70
CA PRO A 573 25.40 4.12 14.71
C PRO A 573 26.08 3.48 13.49
N MET A 574 27.17 2.73 13.68
CA MET A 574 27.93 2.16 12.56
C MET A 574 27.24 0.97 11.92
N GLN A 575 26.64 0.09 12.73
CA GLN A 575 25.96 -1.11 12.24
C GLN A 575 24.73 -0.75 11.38
N ASP A 576 23.89 0.15 11.88
CA ASP A 576 22.68 0.55 11.18
C ASP A 576 23.00 1.54 10.03
N LEU A 577 24.09 2.32 10.10
CA LEU A 577 24.58 3.10 8.94
C LEU A 577 24.96 2.18 7.77
N LEU A 578 25.74 1.13 8.03
CA LEU A 578 26.16 0.18 6.99
C LEU A 578 24.95 -0.53 6.36
N ARG A 579 23.97 -0.93 7.19
CA ARG A 579 22.71 -1.53 6.72
C ARG A 579 21.88 -0.56 5.88
N VAL A 580 21.73 0.68 6.33
CA VAL A 580 21.01 1.73 5.59
C VAL A 580 21.67 1.98 4.24
N TYR A 581 23.00 2.09 4.21
CA TYR A 581 23.73 2.31 2.95
C TYR A 581 23.61 1.10 2.02
N ALA A 582 23.79 -0.13 2.53
CA ALA A 582 23.60 -1.34 1.75
C ALA A 582 22.17 -1.44 1.18
N LEU A 583 21.15 -1.14 1.98
CA LEU A 583 19.76 -1.12 1.53
C LEU A 583 19.52 -0.07 0.44
N ASN A 584 20.11 1.14 0.57
CA ASN A 584 20.04 2.16 -0.47
C ASN A 584 20.68 1.70 -1.79
N LEU A 585 21.78 0.94 -1.75
CA LEU A 585 22.38 0.34 -2.94
C LEU A 585 21.44 -0.69 -3.59
N LEU A 586 20.81 -1.57 -2.80
CA LEU A 586 19.83 -2.53 -3.33
C LEU A 586 18.61 -1.84 -3.95
N LEU A 587 18.24 -0.65 -3.45
CA LEU A 587 17.12 0.12 -3.99
C LEU A 587 17.47 0.91 -5.26
N ILE A 588 18.73 0.94 -5.73
CA ILE A 588 19.12 1.66 -6.96
C ILE A 588 18.28 1.23 -8.17
N PRO A 589 18.19 -0.07 -8.53
CA PRO A 589 17.38 -0.49 -9.68
C PRO A 589 15.90 -0.13 -9.54
N VAL A 590 15.37 -0.22 -8.31
CA VAL A 590 13.96 0.05 -7.99
C VAL A 590 13.63 1.53 -8.17
N HIS A 591 14.50 2.41 -7.66
CA HIS A 591 14.33 3.84 -7.78
C HIS A 591 14.47 4.32 -9.24
N LEU A 592 15.42 3.75 -9.99
CA LEU A 592 15.60 4.08 -11.40
C LEU A 592 14.44 3.61 -12.27
N ASP A 593 13.89 2.41 -12.02
CA ASP A 593 12.67 1.95 -12.68
C ASP A 593 11.48 2.89 -12.40
N GLY A 594 11.30 3.32 -11.14
CA GLY A 594 10.29 4.30 -10.77
C GLY A 594 10.48 5.66 -11.45
N ALA A 595 11.71 6.15 -11.55
CA ALA A 595 12.04 7.41 -12.23
C ALA A 595 11.78 7.34 -13.74
N LEU A 596 12.16 6.24 -14.40
CA LEU A 596 11.90 6.02 -15.82
C LEU A 596 10.40 5.99 -16.11
N LYS A 597 9.62 5.31 -15.26
CA LYS A 597 8.15 5.32 -15.33
C LYS A 597 7.58 6.72 -15.14
N SER A 598 8.13 7.50 -14.20
CA SER A 598 7.74 8.89 -13.99
C SER A 598 7.97 9.75 -15.24
N MET A 599 9.10 9.56 -15.93
CA MET A 599 9.41 10.24 -17.20
C MET A 599 8.50 9.79 -18.34
N GLN A 600 8.26 8.48 -18.48
CA GLN A 600 7.34 7.93 -19.47
C GLN A 600 5.94 8.50 -19.31
N HIS A 601 5.44 8.58 -18.07
CA HIS A 601 4.15 9.19 -17.76
C HIS A 601 4.12 10.67 -18.11
N ALA A 602 5.19 11.42 -17.79
CA ALA A 602 5.28 12.84 -18.12
C ALA A 602 5.26 13.10 -19.64
N ILE A 603 5.85 12.21 -20.44
CA ILE A 603 5.92 12.32 -21.91
C ILE A 603 4.63 11.84 -22.58
N LEU A 604 4.12 10.67 -22.17
CA LEU A 604 2.99 9.99 -22.83
C LEU A 604 1.62 10.48 -22.34
N GLY A 605 1.56 11.16 -21.18
CA GLY A 605 0.31 11.63 -20.57
C GLY A 605 -0.61 10.52 -20.07
N THR A 606 -0.17 9.26 -20.07
CA THR A 606 -0.97 8.08 -19.68
C THR A 606 -0.77 7.73 -18.22
N LYS A 607 -1.84 7.69 -17.40
CA LYS A 607 -1.80 7.24 -16.00
C LYS A 607 -1.21 5.83 -15.88
N ILE A 608 -0.25 5.64 -14.95
CA ILE A 608 0.34 4.33 -14.69
C ILE A 608 -0.60 3.53 -13.75
N PRO A 609 -0.88 2.25 -14.03
CA PRO A 609 -1.67 1.42 -13.14
C PRO A 609 -1.03 1.31 -11.76
N PHE A 610 -1.79 1.69 -10.73
CA PHE A 610 -1.35 1.60 -9.34
C PHE A 610 -1.14 0.13 -8.93
N ARG A 611 0.09 -0.23 -8.52
CA ARG A 611 0.39 -1.54 -7.92
C ARG A 611 0.41 -1.41 -6.40
N ARG A 612 -0.30 -2.30 -5.71
CA ARG A 612 -0.46 -2.30 -4.26
C ARG A 612 0.59 -3.18 -3.60
N THR A 613 1.04 -2.79 -2.42
CA THR A 613 1.89 -3.64 -1.58
C THR A 613 1.07 -4.83 -1.07
N PRO A 614 1.51 -6.09 -1.29
CA PRO A 614 0.85 -7.25 -0.73
C PRO A 614 0.84 -7.17 0.80
N LYS A 615 -0.33 -7.38 1.40
CA LYS A 615 -0.54 -7.46 2.85
C LYS A 615 -0.82 -8.93 3.21
N ILE A 616 0.17 -9.79 2.98
CA ILE A 616 0.08 -11.23 3.20
C ILE A 616 0.91 -11.62 4.42
N SER A 617 0.45 -12.60 5.19
CA SER A 617 1.16 -13.18 6.35
C SER A 617 2.44 -13.99 5.98
N GLY A 618 3.02 -13.79 4.79
CA GLY A 618 4.17 -14.54 4.29
C GLY A 618 5.13 -13.67 3.46
N ARG A 619 6.29 -14.22 3.09
CA ARG A 619 7.33 -13.50 2.34
C ARG A 619 6.82 -13.08 0.96
N THR A 620 6.90 -11.79 0.65
CA THR A 620 6.69 -11.31 -0.72
C THR A 620 7.94 -11.60 -1.56
N ARG A 621 7.78 -12.26 -2.71
CA ARG A 621 8.92 -12.58 -3.59
C ARG A 621 9.51 -11.33 -4.21
N THR A 622 10.83 -11.34 -4.39
CA THR A 622 11.54 -10.28 -5.10
C THR A 622 11.54 -10.58 -6.59
N PRO A 623 11.17 -9.62 -7.46
CA PRO A 623 11.25 -9.82 -8.91
C PRO A 623 12.68 -10.15 -9.36
N ALA A 624 12.84 -11.23 -10.14
CA ALA A 624 14.15 -11.71 -10.60
C ALA A 624 14.94 -10.66 -11.40
N LEU A 625 14.26 -9.73 -12.10
CA LEU A 625 14.93 -8.63 -12.79
C LEU A 625 15.75 -7.76 -11.83
N TYR A 626 15.20 -7.40 -10.66
CA TYR A 626 15.92 -6.56 -9.70
C TYR A 626 17.13 -7.30 -9.11
N LEU A 627 16.96 -8.58 -8.76
CA LEU A 627 18.06 -9.42 -8.27
C LEU A 627 19.17 -9.57 -9.33
N SER A 628 18.80 -9.76 -10.60
CA SER A 628 19.77 -9.81 -11.70
C SER A 628 20.52 -8.50 -11.87
N LEU A 629 19.85 -7.35 -11.75
CA LEU A 629 20.49 -6.03 -11.82
C LEU A 629 21.43 -5.78 -10.62
N GLU A 630 21.07 -6.25 -9.43
CA GLU A 630 21.94 -6.21 -8.25
C GLU A 630 23.21 -7.03 -8.48
N LEU A 631 23.09 -8.27 -8.98
CA LEU A 631 24.25 -9.12 -9.31
C LEU A 631 25.10 -8.52 -10.43
N ALA A 632 24.48 -7.93 -11.46
CA ALA A 632 25.20 -7.23 -12.51
C ALA A 632 26.00 -6.05 -11.94
N MET A 633 25.43 -5.28 -11.01
CA MET A 633 26.12 -4.18 -10.35
C MET A 633 27.32 -4.68 -9.51
N VAL A 634 27.20 -5.84 -8.84
CA VAL A 634 28.32 -6.48 -8.13
C VAL A 634 29.43 -6.88 -9.11
N LEU A 635 29.08 -7.55 -10.22
CA LEU A 635 30.05 -8.00 -11.22
C LEU A 635 30.78 -6.82 -11.87
N LEU A 636 30.05 -5.78 -12.28
CA LEU A 636 30.61 -4.58 -12.88
C LEU A 636 31.53 -3.83 -11.89
N SER A 637 31.08 -3.64 -10.65
CA SER A 637 31.88 -2.97 -9.62
C SER A 637 33.15 -3.76 -9.27
N THR A 638 33.08 -5.10 -9.26
CA THR A 638 34.24 -5.96 -9.02
C THR A 638 35.22 -5.91 -10.20
N GLY A 639 34.71 -5.97 -11.43
CA GLY A 639 35.52 -5.81 -12.65
C GLY A 639 36.23 -4.45 -12.68
N LEU A 640 35.53 -3.40 -12.29
CA LEU A 640 36.09 -2.05 -12.19
C LEU A 640 37.16 -1.96 -11.08
N ALA A 641 36.94 -2.60 -9.94
CA ALA A 641 37.95 -2.69 -8.88
C ALA A 641 39.25 -3.35 -9.35
N LEU A 642 39.13 -4.48 -10.08
CA LEU A 642 40.27 -5.18 -10.67
C LEU A 642 40.97 -4.33 -11.73
N TYR A 643 40.21 -3.63 -12.57
CA TYR A 643 40.74 -2.69 -13.56
C TYR A 643 41.57 -1.57 -12.91
N TYR A 644 41.03 -0.95 -11.85
CA TYR A 644 41.76 0.08 -11.11
C TYR A 644 42.98 -0.46 -10.37
N ALA A 645 42.88 -1.65 -9.77
CA ALA A 645 44.02 -2.30 -9.12
C ALA A 645 45.15 -2.59 -10.11
N ALA A 646 44.83 -3.06 -11.31
CA ALA A 646 45.81 -3.28 -12.39
C ALA A 646 46.53 -2.00 -12.83
N GLN A 647 45.92 -0.83 -12.61
CA GLN A 647 46.51 0.48 -12.89
C GLN A 647 47.13 1.15 -11.65
N LEU A 648 47.24 0.44 -10.52
CA LEU A 648 47.70 0.98 -9.23
C LEU A 648 46.85 2.15 -8.71
N ARG A 649 45.57 2.22 -9.12
CA ARG A 649 44.61 3.27 -8.75
C ARG A 649 43.81 2.85 -7.51
N TRP A 650 44.52 2.75 -6.38
CA TRP A 650 44.00 2.13 -5.16
C TRP A 650 42.76 2.79 -4.56
N ILE A 651 42.64 4.13 -4.63
CA ILE A 651 41.46 4.84 -4.11
C ILE A 651 40.21 4.43 -4.88
N SER A 652 40.26 4.52 -6.21
CA SER A 652 39.13 4.14 -7.09
C SER A 652 38.81 2.65 -6.99
N GLY A 653 39.85 1.79 -6.94
CA GLY A 653 39.69 0.35 -6.77
C GLY A 653 39.02 -0.03 -5.45
N THR A 654 39.43 0.61 -4.34
CA THR A 654 38.85 0.37 -3.02
C THR A 654 37.40 0.82 -2.96
N PHE A 655 37.06 1.97 -3.55
CA PHE A 655 35.68 2.46 -3.61
C PHE A 655 34.76 1.48 -4.36
N ALA A 656 35.19 1.00 -5.53
CA ALA A 656 34.41 0.05 -6.33
C ALA A 656 34.24 -1.28 -5.58
N LEU A 657 35.32 -1.82 -4.98
CA LEU A 657 35.28 -3.07 -4.23
C LEU A 657 34.42 -2.98 -2.96
N ALA A 658 34.50 -1.87 -2.22
CA ALA A 658 33.71 -1.64 -1.02
C ALA A 658 32.20 -1.62 -1.34
N ASN A 659 31.79 -0.98 -2.44
CA ASN A 659 30.38 -0.97 -2.85
C ASN A 659 29.92 -2.35 -3.33
N ALA A 660 30.74 -3.11 -4.06
CA ALA A 660 30.44 -4.50 -4.41
C ALA A 660 30.20 -5.37 -3.16
N GLY A 661 31.07 -5.23 -2.16
CA GLY A 661 30.93 -5.90 -0.87
C GLY A 661 29.67 -5.48 -0.09
N LEU A 662 29.30 -4.20 -0.14
CA LEU A 662 28.10 -3.68 0.52
C LEU A 662 26.80 -4.15 -0.14
N VAL A 663 26.77 -4.31 -1.46
CA VAL A 663 25.63 -4.93 -2.17
C VAL A 663 25.49 -6.39 -1.77
N LEU A 664 26.59 -7.16 -1.75
CA LEU A 664 26.57 -8.55 -1.28
C LEU A 664 26.15 -8.67 0.19
N TYR A 665 26.62 -7.76 1.03
CA TYR A 665 26.19 -7.66 2.43
C TYR A 665 24.69 -7.36 2.54
N GLY A 666 24.17 -6.46 1.69
CA GLY A 666 22.75 -6.16 1.61
C GLY A 666 21.93 -7.38 1.23
N ILE A 667 22.30 -8.08 0.15
CA ILE A 667 21.63 -9.32 -0.28
C ILE A 667 21.59 -10.32 0.87
N TRP A 668 22.72 -10.53 1.55
CA TRP A 668 22.80 -11.43 2.70
C TRP A 668 21.91 -11.00 3.88
N GLN A 669 21.81 -9.71 4.17
CA GLN A 669 21.02 -9.23 5.32
C GLN A 669 19.51 -9.18 5.06
N PHE A 670 19.09 -8.91 3.82
CA PHE A 670 17.73 -8.47 3.51
C PHE A 670 16.97 -9.41 2.57
N VAL A 671 17.67 -10.16 1.74
CA VAL A 671 17.08 -11.10 0.77
C VAL A 671 17.33 -12.54 1.22
N GLY A 672 18.59 -12.86 1.53
CA GLY A 672 19.07 -14.23 1.73
C GLY A 672 19.49 -14.88 0.41
N PHE A 673 20.63 -15.57 0.39
CA PHE A 673 21.17 -16.17 -0.85
C PHE A 673 20.32 -17.35 -1.34
N SER A 674 19.70 -18.12 -0.44
CA SER A 674 18.83 -19.23 -0.81
C SER A 674 17.54 -18.72 -1.45
N GLU A 675 16.94 -17.73 -0.81
CA GLU A 675 15.72 -17.06 -1.22
C GLU A 675 15.93 -16.30 -2.53
N MET A 676 17.09 -15.65 -2.71
CA MET A 676 17.48 -15.03 -3.98
C MET A 676 17.54 -16.07 -5.11
N LYS A 677 18.16 -17.23 -4.86
CA LYS A 677 18.23 -18.32 -5.85
C LYS A 677 16.84 -18.82 -6.20
N GLU A 678 15.98 -19.06 -5.22
CA GLU A 678 14.58 -19.46 -5.44
C GLU A 678 13.81 -18.44 -6.26
N ASP A 679 13.87 -17.16 -5.88
CA ASP A 679 13.19 -16.06 -6.58
C ASP A 679 13.70 -15.89 -8.02
N MET A 680 15.01 -16.00 -8.23
CA MET A 680 15.63 -15.95 -9.56
C MET A 680 15.24 -17.15 -10.42
N VAL A 681 15.28 -18.37 -9.88
CA VAL A 681 14.88 -19.57 -10.61
C VAL A 681 13.43 -19.42 -11.05
N HIS A 682 12.52 -19.11 -10.14
CA HIS A 682 11.11 -18.92 -10.49
C HIS A 682 10.90 -17.79 -11.51
N GLY A 683 11.53 -16.63 -11.31
CA GLY A 683 11.36 -15.50 -12.22
C GLY A 683 12.01 -15.72 -13.60
N TRP A 684 13.11 -16.47 -13.69
CA TRP A 684 13.72 -16.83 -14.96
C TRP A 684 12.90 -17.87 -15.71
N HIS A 685 12.27 -18.83 -15.02
CA HIS A 685 11.30 -19.74 -15.64
C HIS A 685 10.09 -18.95 -16.17
N GLU A 686 9.53 -18.01 -15.41
CA GLU A 686 8.46 -17.14 -15.90
C GLU A 686 8.89 -16.30 -17.12
N PHE A 687 10.13 -15.78 -17.11
CA PHE A 687 10.67 -15.02 -18.22
C PHE A 687 10.89 -15.90 -19.46
N LEU A 688 11.49 -17.07 -19.31
CA LEU A 688 11.70 -18.05 -20.38
C LEU A 688 10.37 -18.54 -20.94
N ASP A 689 9.37 -18.79 -20.12
CA ASP A 689 8.04 -19.19 -20.57
C ASP A 689 7.40 -18.07 -21.41
N ARG A 690 7.54 -16.81 -20.99
CA ARG A 690 7.08 -15.65 -21.78
C ARG A 690 7.88 -15.46 -23.07
N TYR A 691 9.21 -15.61 -23.00
CA TYR A 691 10.12 -15.45 -24.14
C TYR A 691 9.91 -16.57 -25.18
N ASN A 692 9.78 -17.81 -24.73
CA ASN A 692 9.48 -18.97 -25.58
C ASN A 692 8.07 -18.87 -26.19
N ALA A 693 7.09 -18.33 -25.46
CA ALA A 693 5.76 -18.02 -26.00
C ALA A 693 5.77 -16.87 -27.03
N LEU A 694 6.76 -15.97 -26.98
CA LEU A 694 6.98 -14.94 -28.01
C LEU A 694 7.77 -15.49 -29.21
N TRP A 695 8.72 -16.40 -28.98
CA TRP A 695 9.56 -17.03 -30.01
C TRP A 695 8.84 -18.11 -30.84
N SER A 696 7.74 -18.68 -30.34
CA SER A 696 6.91 -19.66 -31.06
C SER A 696 5.96 -19.03 -32.10
N LEU A 697 5.89 -17.70 -32.18
CA LEU A 697 5.20 -16.97 -33.25
C LEU A 697 6.14 -16.80 -34.45
N GLN A 698 6.21 -17.84 -35.30
CA GLN A 698 7.08 -17.97 -36.48
C GLN A 698 7.03 -16.82 -37.51
N GLY A 699 6.08 -15.88 -37.43
CA GLY A 699 5.90 -14.79 -38.41
C GLY A 699 6.65 -13.48 -38.16
N VAL A 700 7.26 -13.29 -36.98
CA VAL A 700 7.92 -12.00 -36.62
C VAL A 700 9.41 -11.99 -36.97
N LYS A 701 10.06 -13.16 -36.98
CA LYS A 701 11.49 -13.32 -37.32
C LYS A 701 11.83 -12.75 -38.69
N ASP A 702 11.00 -13.01 -39.70
CA ASP A 702 11.33 -12.65 -41.08
C ASP A 702 11.11 -11.17 -41.39
N ARG A 703 10.25 -10.46 -40.65
CA ARG A 703 9.99 -9.02 -40.89
C ARG A 703 10.92 -8.10 -40.12
N VAL A 704 11.39 -8.53 -38.94
CA VAL A 704 12.26 -7.71 -38.08
C VAL A 704 13.74 -7.88 -38.45
N LEU A 705 14.20 -9.10 -38.75
CA LEU A 705 15.57 -9.34 -39.22
C LEU A 705 15.82 -8.71 -40.60
N VAL A 706 14.84 -8.73 -41.50
CA VAL A 706 14.96 -8.10 -42.84
C VAL A 706 14.97 -6.57 -42.74
N ARG A 707 14.21 -5.96 -41.82
CA ARG A 707 14.26 -4.49 -41.62
C ARG A 707 15.50 -4.01 -40.88
N LEU A 708 16.01 -4.78 -39.92
CA LEU A 708 17.27 -4.46 -39.24
C LEU A 708 18.48 -4.61 -40.18
N ALA A 709 18.51 -5.66 -41.01
CA ALA A 709 19.55 -5.85 -42.02
C ALA A 709 19.54 -4.80 -43.15
N GLN A 710 18.39 -4.15 -43.39
CA GLN A 710 18.28 -3.04 -44.35
C GLN A 710 18.64 -1.67 -43.75
N SER A 711 18.82 -1.57 -42.43
CA SER A 711 19.09 -0.30 -41.72
C SER A 711 20.56 -0.08 -41.35
N THR A 712 21.47 -0.99 -41.74
CA THR A 712 22.89 -0.98 -41.37
C THR A 712 23.83 -0.36 -42.42
N ASP A 713 23.31 0.14 -43.55
CA ASP A 713 24.13 0.75 -44.61
C ASP A 713 24.83 2.06 -44.20
N TRP A 714 24.32 2.77 -43.18
CA TRP A 714 24.99 3.96 -42.65
C TRP A 714 26.20 3.62 -41.75
N MET A 715 26.24 2.42 -41.16
CA MET A 715 27.39 1.98 -40.34
C MET A 715 28.64 1.74 -41.20
N TYR A 716 28.48 1.32 -42.46
CA TYR A 716 29.61 1.06 -43.36
C TYR A 716 30.19 2.33 -44.01
N THR A 717 29.42 3.43 -44.05
CA THR A 717 29.85 4.70 -44.65
C THR A 717 30.50 5.67 -43.66
N VAL A 718 30.16 5.60 -42.37
CA VAL A 718 30.71 6.50 -41.32
C VAL A 718 31.89 5.87 -40.55
N ALA A 719 31.96 4.54 -40.46
CA ALA A 719 33.00 3.84 -39.71
C ALA A 719 34.47 4.12 -40.13
N PRO A 720 34.81 4.35 -41.43
CA PRO A 720 36.20 4.55 -41.82
C PRO A 720 36.78 5.92 -41.43
N GLN A 721 35.94 6.94 -41.15
CA GLN A 721 36.41 8.31 -40.87
C GLN A 721 36.71 8.57 -39.37
N ILE A 722 36.31 7.67 -38.48
CA ILE A 722 36.47 7.81 -37.01
C ILE A 722 37.61 6.92 -36.47
N GLY A 723 38.35 6.22 -37.35
CA GLY A 723 39.41 5.25 -37.02
C GLY A 723 40.69 5.78 -36.36
N ARG A 724 40.69 6.98 -35.77
CA ARG A 724 41.86 7.56 -35.06
C ARG A 724 41.63 7.90 -33.58
N ALA A 725 40.47 7.61 -33.00
CA ALA A 725 40.25 7.75 -31.55
C ALA A 725 40.36 6.37 -30.84
N ARG A 726 41.37 6.22 -29.99
CA ARG A 726 41.77 5.01 -29.24
C ARG A 726 40.59 4.31 -28.52
N LEU A 727 40.71 2.98 -28.42
CA LEU A 727 40.06 1.90 -27.62
C LEU A 727 39.16 2.20 -26.40
N PHE A 728 39.03 3.45 -25.94
CA PHE A 728 38.28 3.86 -24.75
C PHE A 728 36.79 4.11 -25.03
N THR A 729 36.43 4.48 -26.27
CA THR A 729 35.02 4.73 -26.66
C THR A 729 34.22 3.46 -26.89
N TRP A 730 34.85 2.38 -27.38
CA TRP A 730 34.12 1.15 -27.69
C TRP A 730 33.60 0.42 -26.46
N GLN A 731 34.31 0.40 -25.33
CA GLN A 731 33.82 -0.26 -24.11
C GLN A 731 32.70 0.53 -23.43
N VAL A 732 32.78 1.87 -23.36
CA VAL A 732 31.69 2.68 -22.82
C VAL A 732 30.47 2.63 -23.73
N LEU A 733 30.67 2.68 -25.05
CA LEU A 733 29.59 2.52 -26.02
C LEU A 733 29.02 1.10 -25.99
N TRP A 734 29.82 0.03 -25.83
CA TRP A 734 29.33 -1.34 -25.67
C TRP A 734 28.70 -1.60 -24.31
N SER A 735 29.14 -0.97 -23.22
CA SER A 735 28.49 -1.09 -21.91
C SER A 735 27.19 -0.30 -21.87
N VAL A 736 27.14 0.88 -22.50
CA VAL A 736 25.91 1.67 -22.65
C VAL A 736 24.97 1.03 -23.68
N ILE A 737 25.45 0.47 -24.79
CA ILE A 737 24.66 -0.29 -25.77
C ILE A 737 24.24 -1.62 -25.18
N ALA A 738 25.07 -2.35 -24.41
CA ALA A 738 24.65 -3.59 -23.75
C ALA A 738 23.65 -3.32 -22.63
N VAL A 739 23.78 -2.21 -21.90
CA VAL A 739 22.75 -1.76 -20.93
C VAL A 739 21.50 -1.28 -21.68
N LEU A 740 21.61 -0.53 -22.77
CA LEU A 740 20.47 -0.09 -23.59
C LEU A 740 19.82 -1.24 -24.37
N GLU A 741 20.55 -2.27 -24.78
CA GLU A 741 20.05 -3.50 -25.41
C GLU A 741 19.44 -4.44 -24.36
N MET A 742 20.01 -4.53 -23.16
CA MET A 742 19.36 -5.19 -22.01
C MET A 742 18.10 -4.43 -21.57
N MET A 743 18.03 -3.11 -21.76
CA MET A 743 16.85 -2.28 -21.52
C MET A 743 15.89 -2.20 -22.72
N SER A 744 16.31 -2.59 -23.93
CA SER A 744 15.50 -2.48 -25.16
C SER A 744 14.35 -3.48 -25.30
N PRO A 745 14.35 -4.70 -24.74
CA PRO A 745 13.12 -5.49 -24.73
C PRO A 745 12.06 -4.94 -23.77
N ALA A 746 12.41 -4.02 -22.86
CA ALA A 746 11.43 -3.32 -22.02
C ALA A 746 10.74 -2.14 -22.75
N LEU A 747 11.40 -1.54 -23.74
CA LEU A 747 10.88 -0.37 -24.49
C LEU A 747 10.18 -0.73 -25.81
N ALA A 748 10.31 -1.97 -26.29
CA ALA A 748 9.60 -2.45 -27.48
C ALA A 748 8.30 -3.24 -27.17
N SER A 749 7.82 -3.24 -25.92
CA SER A 749 6.55 -3.88 -25.56
C SER A 749 5.36 -2.90 -25.58
N GLY A 750 5.30 -2.07 -26.61
CA GLY A 750 4.01 -1.67 -27.16
C GLY A 750 3.47 -2.85 -27.96
N ASP A 751 2.40 -3.46 -27.46
CA ASP A 751 1.68 -4.62 -28.00
C ASP A 751 2.36 -5.99 -27.83
N THR A 752 2.05 -6.69 -26.72
CA THR A 752 2.26 -8.15 -26.61
C THR A 752 0.93 -8.89 -26.50
N LYS A 753 0.31 -9.17 -27.65
CA LYS A 753 -0.53 -10.37 -27.78
C LYS A 753 0.41 -11.58 -27.81
N GLY A 754 0.84 -12.05 -26.63
CA GLY A 754 1.47 -13.37 -26.51
C GLY A 754 0.51 -14.46 -27.01
N GLY A 755 1.06 -15.52 -27.60
CA GLY A 755 0.29 -16.67 -28.04
C GLY A 755 -0.62 -17.18 -26.91
N LEU A 756 -1.90 -17.30 -27.21
CA LEU A 756 -2.92 -17.59 -26.22
C LEU A 756 -2.76 -19.05 -25.74
N ASN A 757 -2.73 -19.26 -24.42
CA ASN A 757 -2.75 -20.61 -23.87
C ASN A 757 -4.07 -21.33 -24.23
N PRO A 758 -4.17 -22.66 -24.12
CA PRO A 758 -5.38 -23.38 -24.55
C PRO A 758 -6.68 -22.91 -23.88
N ILE A 759 -6.62 -22.39 -22.64
CA ILE A 759 -7.79 -21.79 -21.97
C ILE A 759 -8.13 -20.42 -22.57
N GLN A 760 -7.14 -19.62 -22.95
CA GLN A 760 -7.34 -18.36 -23.64
C GLN A 760 -7.87 -18.56 -25.07
N VAL A 761 -7.38 -19.56 -25.80
CA VAL A 761 -7.93 -19.97 -27.11
C VAL A 761 -9.36 -20.48 -26.95
N GLU A 762 -9.61 -21.31 -25.95
CA GLU A 762 -10.95 -21.80 -25.63
C GLU A 762 -11.90 -20.66 -25.29
N ASN A 763 -11.47 -19.69 -24.47
CA ASN A 763 -12.26 -18.52 -24.08
C ASN A 763 -12.55 -17.55 -25.23
N GLN A 764 -11.87 -17.65 -26.38
CA GLN A 764 -12.20 -16.88 -27.58
C GLN A 764 -13.35 -17.48 -28.38
N LYS A 765 -13.71 -18.74 -28.12
CA LYS A 765 -14.85 -19.36 -28.78
C LYS A 765 -16.17 -18.76 -28.27
N THR A 766 -17.20 -18.80 -29.10
CA THR A 766 -18.52 -18.26 -28.79
C THR A 766 -19.12 -18.94 -27.55
N GLY A 767 -19.32 -18.16 -26.49
CA GLY A 767 -20.05 -18.59 -25.29
C GLY A 767 -21.56 -18.47 -25.43
N THR A 768 -22.27 -18.97 -24.43
CA THR A 768 -23.74 -18.91 -24.35
C THR A 768 -24.18 -18.87 -22.89
N ILE A 769 -25.40 -18.36 -22.64
CA ILE A 769 -26.07 -18.42 -21.33
C ILE A 769 -27.07 -19.59 -21.25
N ALA A 770 -27.27 -20.34 -22.34
CA ALA A 770 -28.25 -21.43 -22.43
C ALA A 770 -28.00 -22.58 -21.44
N TRP A 771 -26.77 -22.64 -20.90
CA TRP A 771 -26.44 -23.57 -19.82
C TRP A 771 -27.26 -23.29 -18.56
N THR A 772 -27.71 -22.07 -18.27
CA THR A 772 -28.47 -21.75 -17.04
C THR A 772 -29.83 -22.46 -17.01
N LEU A 773 -30.23 -23.01 -15.87
CA LEU A 773 -31.57 -23.59 -15.69
C LEU A 773 -32.59 -22.45 -15.62
N THR A 774 -33.56 -22.48 -16.51
CA THR A 774 -34.73 -21.59 -16.56
C THR A 774 -35.94 -22.21 -15.86
N ASN A 775 -36.03 -23.54 -15.86
CA ASN A 775 -37.07 -24.29 -15.17
C ASN A 775 -36.44 -25.44 -14.35
N PRO A 776 -35.77 -25.14 -13.22
CA PRO A 776 -35.05 -26.16 -12.47
C PRO A 776 -36.00 -27.20 -11.86
N ALA A 777 -35.71 -28.48 -12.04
CA ALA A 777 -36.40 -29.59 -11.37
C ALA A 777 -36.26 -29.46 -9.84
N ARG A 778 -37.38 -29.55 -9.11
CA ARG A 778 -37.44 -29.39 -7.64
C ARG A 778 -38.13 -30.56 -6.94
N HIS A 779 -38.80 -31.41 -7.69
CA HIS A 779 -39.59 -32.53 -7.22
C HIS A 779 -39.22 -33.83 -7.94
N HIS A 780 -37.94 -34.02 -8.27
CA HIS A 780 -37.38 -35.21 -8.91
C HIS A 780 -37.91 -35.49 -10.34
N GLU A 781 -38.38 -34.45 -11.04
CA GLU A 781 -38.96 -34.55 -12.39
C GLU A 781 -37.93 -35.03 -13.42
N ILE A 782 -36.69 -34.54 -13.31
CA ILE A 782 -35.52 -35.03 -14.04
C ILE A 782 -34.24 -34.81 -13.24
N GLU A 783 -33.41 -35.84 -13.15
CA GLU A 783 -32.18 -35.83 -12.34
C GLU A 783 -31.19 -36.86 -12.88
N GLY A 784 -29.90 -36.66 -12.59
CA GLY A 784 -28.85 -37.52 -13.13
C GLY A 784 -27.53 -37.40 -12.40
N TYR A 785 -26.71 -38.45 -12.53
CA TYR A 785 -25.33 -38.48 -12.03
C TYR A 785 -24.40 -39.16 -13.04
N ALA A 786 -23.10 -38.90 -12.91
CA ALA A 786 -22.07 -39.52 -13.75
C ALA A 786 -21.39 -40.69 -13.04
N SER A 787 -20.89 -41.68 -13.79
CA SER A 787 -20.20 -42.86 -13.24
C SER A 787 -18.86 -42.55 -12.58
N SER A 788 -18.31 -41.35 -12.80
CA SER A 788 -17.05 -40.89 -12.22
C SER A 788 -17.07 -39.37 -12.10
N ALA A 789 -16.36 -38.83 -11.11
CA ALA A 789 -16.17 -37.39 -10.97
C ALA A 789 -15.32 -36.77 -12.10
N SER A 790 -14.48 -37.59 -12.75
CA SER A 790 -13.65 -37.13 -13.86
C SER A 790 -13.34 -38.24 -14.86
N VAL A 791 -13.03 -37.84 -16.09
CA VAL A 791 -12.69 -38.70 -17.23
C VAL A 791 -11.53 -38.05 -17.99
N ASN A 792 -10.56 -38.84 -18.45
CA ASN A 792 -9.48 -38.31 -19.27
C ASN A 792 -9.90 -38.21 -20.74
N ARG A 793 -9.21 -37.39 -21.54
CA ARG A 793 -9.43 -37.37 -22.99
C ARG A 793 -9.06 -38.73 -23.61
N GLY A 794 -9.87 -39.19 -24.56
CA GLY A 794 -9.77 -40.53 -25.15
C GLY A 794 -10.55 -41.62 -24.38
N GLU A 795 -11.08 -41.31 -23.19
CA GLU A 795 -11.90 -42.23 -22.40
C GLU A 795 -13.40 -41.90 -22.52
N SER A 796 -14.25 -42.76 -21.94
CA SER A 796 -15.70 -42.60 -21.94
C SER A 796 -16.25 -42.50 -20.51
N ILE A 797 -17.27 -41.65 -20.33
CA ILE A 797 -18.01 -41.50 -19.07
C ILE A 797 -19.47 -41.91 -19.27
N ARG A 798 -20.05 -42.57 -18.26
CA ARG A 798 -21.46 -43.00 -18.27
C ARG A 798 -22.31 -42.02 -17.49
N LEU A 799 -23.43 -41.58 -18.05
CA LEU A 799 -24.38 -40.63 -17.47
C LEU A 799 -25.71 -41.36 -17.22
N TYR A 800 -26.14 -41.41 -15.97
CA TYR A 800 -27.38 -42.05 -15.54
C TYR A 800 -28.44 -40.99 -15.32
N VAL A 801 -29.64 -41.19 -15.86
CA VAL A 801 -30.74 -40.23 -15.80
C VAL A 801 -32.01 -40.93 -15.33
N HIS A 802 -32.71 -40.30 -14.39
CA HIS A 802 -34.08 -40.61 -14.00
C HIS A 802 -34.99 -39.48 -14.49
N THR A 803 -36.12 -39.84 -15.10
CA THR A 803 -37.23 -38.90 -15.35
C THR A 803 -38.56 -39.64 -15.48
N GLU A 804 -39.65 -38.99 -15.07
CA GLU A 804 -41.01 -39.48 -15.31
C GLU A 804 -41.57 -39.05 -16.68
N ALA A 805 -40.88 -38.13 -17.37
CA ALA A 805 -41.25 -37.68 -18.71
C ALA A 805 -40.93 -38.77 -19.77
N PRO A 806 -41.69 -38.85 -20.88
CA PRO A 806 -41.47 -39.87 -21.92
C PRO A 806 -40.14 -39.71 -22.67
N SER A 807 -39.57 -38.50 -22.70
CA SER A 807 -38.26 -38.24 -23.32
C SER A 807 -37.57 -37.06 -22.65
N TYR A 808 -36.27 -36.92 -22.88
CA TYR A 808 -35.51 -35.74 -22.46
C TYR A 808 -34.47 -35.35 -23.51
N ARG A 809 -34.02 -34.09 -23.43
CA ARG A 809 -32.89 -33.57 -24.21
C ARG A 809 -31.68 -33.39 -23.32
N MET A 810 -30.50 -33.60 -23.87
CA MET A 810 -29.22 -33.35 -23.19
C MET A 810 -28.30 -32.48 -24.05
N ASN A 811 -27.78 -31.41 -23.45
CA ASN A 811 -26.73 -30.56 -24.01
C ASN A 811 -25.50 -30.62 -23.11
N VAL A 812 -24.29 -30.60 -23.67
CA VAL A 812 -23.06 -30.57 -22.86
C VAL A 812 -22.35 -29.23 -23.03
N TYR A 813 -22.09 -28.58 -21.90
CA TYR A 813 -21.44 -27.29 -21.83
C TYR A 813 -20.08 -27.39 -21.13
N ARG A 814 -19.07 -26.72 -21.69
CA ARG A 814 -17.79 -26.47 -21.04
C ARG A 814 -17.90 -25.16 -20.27
N MET A 815 -17.65 -25.19 -18.96
CA MET A 815 -17.65 -23.99 -18.10
C MET A 815 -16.40 -23.13 -18.23
N GLY A 816 -16.54 -21.82 -18.39
CA GLY A 816 -15.39 -20.94 -18.64
C GLY A 816 -15.76 -19.47 -18.64
N TRP A 817 -14.86 -18.59 -19.10
CA TRP A 817 -15.11 -17.15 -19.05
C TRP A 817 -15.99 -16.69 -20.21
N TYR A 818 -15.62 -17.04 -21.46
CA TYR A 818 -16.34 -16.73 -22.70
C TYR A 818 -17.02 -15.34 -22.72
N ASN A 819 -16.24 -14.27 -22.56
CA ASN A 819 -16.71 -12.87 -22.48
C ASN A 819 -17.79 -12.60 -21.40
N GLY A 820 -17.81 -13.40 -20.33
CA GLY A 820 -18.76 -13.27 -19.23
C GLY A 820 -20.02 -14.14 -19.36
N LEU A 821 -20.17 -14.92 -20.43
CA LEU A 821 -21.36 -15.77 -20.66
C LEU A 821 -21.34 -17.09 -19.86
N GLY A 822 -20.18 -17.49 -19.34
CA GLY A 822 -20.05 -18.55 -18.34
C GLY A 822 -19.88 -19.98 -18.87
N ALA A 823 -20.30 -20.29 -20.10
CA ALA A 823 -20.06 -21.58 -20.73
C ALA A 823 -20.08 -21.53 -22.26
N ARG A 824 -19.56 -22.58 -22.91
CA ARG A 824 -19.73 -22.86 -24.34
C ARG A 824 -20.37 -24.23 -24.53
N GLU A 825 -21.30 -24.34 -25.47
CA GLU A 825 -21.84 -25.64 -25.88
C GLU A 825 -20.77 -26.45 -26.65
N VAL A 826 -20.51 -27.66 -26.19
CA VAL A 826 -19.51 -28.57 -26.78
C VAL A 826 -20.16 -29.76 -27.45
N LEU A 827 -21.31 -30.21 -26.95
CA LEU A 827 -22.11 -31.25 -27.60
C LEU A 827 -23.52 -30.70 -27.87
N PRO A 828 -23.97 -30.70 -29.14
CA PRO A 828 -25.31 -30.28 -29.49
C PRO A 828 -26.35 -31.26 -28.95
N THR A 829 -27.57 -30.74 -28.75
CA THR A 829 -28.75 -31.42 -28.21
C THR A 829 -28.89 -32.87 -28.68
N GLN A 830 -28.88 -33.81 -27.73
CA GLN A 830 -29.20 -35.21 -27.93
C GLN A 830 -30.56 -35.52 -27.33
N LYS A 831 -31.51 -36.06 -28.10
CA LYS A 831 -32.80 -36.51 -27.57
C LYS A 831 -32.71 -37.98 -27.18
N GLN A 832 -33.20 -38.32 -25.99
CA GLN A 832 -33.17 -39.65 -25.41
C GLN A 832 -34.56 -40.04 -24.89
N ALA A 833 -34.84 -41.35 -24.85
CA ALA A 833 -36.04 -41.87 -24.21
C ALA A 833 -35.95 -41.67 -22.69
N GLY A 834 -37.05 -41.27 -22.07
CA GLY A 834 -37.13 -41.13 -20.62
C GLY A 834 -37.22 -42.50 -19.96
N GLN A 835 -36.59 -42.64 -18.80
CA GLN A 835 -36.63 -43.86 -18.03
C GLN A 835 -36.86 -43.55 -16.55
N ARG A 836 -37.86 -44.23 -15.99
CA ARG A 836 -38.06 -44.26 -14.54
C ARG A 836 -37.10 -45.28 -13.95
N GLN A 837 -36.18 -44.79 -13.12
CA GLN A 837 -35.18 -45.58 -12.41
C GLN A 837 -35.72 -46.04 -11.05
N PRO A 838 -35.17 -47.13 -10.47
CA PRO A 838 -35.56 -47.57 -9.13
C PRO A 838 -35.22 -46.52 -8.07
N ALA A 839 -35.99 -46.53 -6.98
CA ALA A 839 -35.73 -45.68 -5.82
C ALA A 839 -34.32 -45.93 -5.24
N PRO A 840 -33.61 -44.89 -4.75
CA PRO A 840 -32.27 -45.04 -4.21
C PRO A 840 -32.23 -46.00 -3.02
N TYR A 841 -31.17 -46.82 -2.94
CA TYR A 841 -30.89 -47.65 -1.78
C TYR A 841 -30.53 -46.76 -0.58
N ARG A 842 -31.06 -47.10 0.60
CA ARG A 842 -30.79 -46.41 1.86
C ARG A 842 -30.28 -47.41 2.89
N ASP A 843 -29.08 -47.19 3.39
CA ASP A 843 -28.54 -47.96 4.50
C ASP A 843 -29.08 -47.40 5.82
N PRO A 844 -29.84 -48.18 6.63
CA PRO A 844 -30.38 -47.68 7.89
C PRO A 844 -29.31 -47.39 8.95
N ALA A 845 -28.14 -48.05 8.91
CA ALA A 845 -27.08 -47.88 9.90
C ALA A 845 -26.21 -46.65 9.62
N THR A 846 -25.82 -46.45 8.35
CA THR A 846 -24.92 -45.35 7.96
C THR A 846 -25.65 -44.13 7.39
N ARG A 847 -26.93 -44.31 7.02
CA ARG A 847 -27.76 -43.36 6.26
C ARG A 847 -27.20 -42.99 4.90
N LEU A 848 -26.32 -43.82 4.36
CA LEU A 848 -25.87 -43.74 2.99
C LEU A 848 -27.08 -43.78 2.04
N VAL A 849 -27.13 -42.84 1.11
CA VAL A 849 -28.06 -42.88 -0.03
C VAL A 849 -27.25 -43.14 -1.29
N GLU A 850 -27.66 -44.14 -2.07
CA GLU A 850 -26.96 -44.52 -3.30
C GLU A 850 -27.94 -44.96 -4.39
N CYS A 851 -27.79 -44.41 -5.59
CA CYS A 851 -28.49 -44.86 -6.77
C CYS A 851 -27.86 -46.12 -7.34
N ARG A 852 -28.72 -47.04 -7.80
CA ARG A 852 -28.35 -48.21 -8.59
C ARG A 852 -29.09 -48.17 -9.92
N TRP A 853 -28.98 -47.04 -10.60
CA TRP A 853 -29.67 -46.80 -11.85
C TRP A 853 -29.01 -47.56 -12.99
N GLU A 854 -29.82 -47.98 -13.96
CA GLU A 854 -29.40 -48.82 -15.09
C GLU A 854 -29.53 -48.04 -16.41
N ASN A 855 -29.03 -48.62 -17.50
CA ASN A 855 -29.08 -48.03 -18.86
C ASN A 855 -28.47 -46.62 -18.99
N PRO A 856 -27.17 -46.42 -18.66
CA PRO A 856 -26.53 -45.12 -18.82
C PRO A 856 -26.34 -44.74 -20.28
N MET A 857 -26.41 -43.46 -20.56
CA MET A 857 -25.86 -42.90 -21.79
C MET A 857 -24.33 -42.84 -21.69
N THR A 858 -23.63 -43.38 -22.69
CA THR A 858 -22.15 -43.32 -22.73
C THR A 858 -21.69 -42.14 -23.58
N LEU A 859 -20.91 -41.25 -22.98
CA LEU A 859 -20.30 -40.09 -23.62
C LEU A 859 -18.79 -40.34 -23.80
N ALA A 860 -18.35 -40.48 -25.05
CA ALA A 860 -16.93 -40.60 -25.38
C ALA A 860 -16.28 -39.21 -25.47
N ILE A 861 -15.12 -39.04 -24.83
CA ILE A 861 -14.34 -37.80 -24.89
C ILE A 861 -13.25 -37.95 -25.95
N PRO A 862 -13.24 -37.14 -27.03
CA PRO A 862 -12.25 -37.25 -28.10
C PRO A 862 -10.79 -37.11 -27.62
N SER A 863 -9.88 -37.89 -28.23
CA SER A 863 -8.43 -37.78 -27.99
C SER A 863 -7.83 -36.52 -28.64
N GLN A 864 -6.60 -36.16 -28.27
CA GLN A 864 -5.93 -34.96 -28.80
C GLN A 864 -5.73 -35.00 -30.33
N GLU A 865 -5.47 -36.17 -30.91
CA GLU A 865 -5.19 -36.33 -32.35
C GLU A 865 -6.43 -36.15 -33.22
N GLN A 866 -7.62 -36.48 -32.69
CA GLN A 866 -8.88 -36.40 -33.44
C GLN A 866 -9.56 -35.04 -33.34
N ASN A 867 -9.37 -34.29 -32.24
CA ASN A 867 -9.90 -32.93 -32.13
C ASN A 867 -9.16 -32.13 -31.05
N SER A 868 -8.08 -31.45 -31.44
CA SER A 868 -7.12 -30.87 -30.49
C SER A 868 -7.65 -29.70 -29.66
N THR A 869 -8.75 -29.03 -30.05
CA THR A 869 -9.26 -27.83 -29.35
C THR A 869 -10.67 -27.91 -28.78
N GLU A 870 -11.46 -28.95 -29.06
CA GLU A 870 -12.90 -28.93 -28.69
C GLU A 870 -13.19 -29.31 -27.24
N TRP A 871 -12.46 -30.28 -26.68
CA TRP A 871 -12.65 -30.79 -25.32
C TRP A 871 -11.48 -30.43 -24.41
N THR A 872 -11.35 -29.13 -24.11
CA THR A 872 -10.29 -28.59 -23.25
C THR A 872 -10.54 -28.96 -21.79
N SER A 873 -9.48 -29.25 -21.02
CA SER A 873 -9.59 -29.70 -19.62
C SER A 873 -10.37 -28.73 -18.70
N GLY A 874 -11.11 -29.31 -17.75
CA GLY A 874 -11.83 -28.64 -16.66
C GLY A 874 -13.29 -29.12 -16.50
N TYR A 875 -14.14 -28.30 -15.89
CA TYR A 875 -15.55 -28.62 -15.59
C TYR A 875 -16.49 -28.58 -16.81
N TYR A 876 -17.34 -29.60 -16.88
CA TYR A 876 -18.42 -29.73 -17.85
C TYR A 876 -19.76 -29.96 -17.14
N LEU A 877 -20.83 -29.46 -17.76
CA LEU A 877 -22.22 -29.67 -17.34
C LEU A 877 -22.97 -30.37 -18.48
N ALA A 878 -23.57 -31.51 -18.20
CA ALA A 878 -24.65 -32.03 -19.04
C ALA A 878 -25.98 -31.48 -18.52
N LYS A 879 -26.58 -30.55 -19.27
CA LYS A 879 -27.90 -30.00 -18.96
C LYS A 879 -28.96 -30.93 -19.53
N LEU A 880 -29.83 -31.42 -18.66
CA LEU A 880 -30.97 -32.26 -18.98
C LEU A 880 -32.23 -31.39 -19.06
N THR A 881 -33.12 -31.67 -20.01
CA THR A 881 -34.44 -31.01 -20.12
C THR A 881 -35.50 -32.07 -20.40
N ALA A 882 -36.43 -32.28 -19.47
CA ALA A 882 -37.56 -33.19 -19.64
C ALA A 882 -38.51 -32.71 -20.76
N GLU A 883 -39.08 -33.62 -21.53
CA GLU A 883 -40.07 -33.31 -22.57
C GLU A 883 -41.34 -34.15 -22.39
N PRO A 884 -42.55 -33.55 -22.47
CA PRO A 884 -42.83 -32.17 -22.87
C PRO A 884 -42.81 -31.14 -21.72
N THR A 885 -42.56 -31.58 -20.49
CA THR A 885 -42.80 -30.80 -19.26
C THR A 885 -41.80 -29.67 -19.04
N GLY A 886 -40.57 -29.81 -19.56
CA GLY A 886 -39.59 -28.73 -19.68
C GLY A 886 -38.75 -28.46 -18.43
N GLU A 887 -38.82 -29.29 -17.38
CA GLU A 887 -37.96 -29.18 -16.20
C GLU A 887 -36.52 -29.55 -16.55
N GLU A 888 -35.57 -28.94 -15.83
CA GLU A 888 -34.16 -28.98 -16.17
C GLU A 888 -33.28 -29.31 -14.96
N SER A 889 -32.22 -30.08 -15.18
CA SER A 889 -31.21 -30.38 -14.14
C SER A 889 -29.82 -30.58 -14.75
N TYR A 890 -28.79 -30.73 -13.91
CA TYR A 890 -27.41 -30.91 -14.37
C TYR A 890 -26.82 -32.25 -13.92
N ILE A 891 -25.96 -32.79 -14.78
CA ILE A 891 -24.90 -33.73 -14.39
C ILE A 891 -23.56 -33.02 -14.52
N LEU A 892 -22.73 -33.07 -13.47
CA LEU A 892 -21.40 -32.44 -13.46
C LEU A 892 -20.29 -33.48 -13.60
N PHE A 893 -19.28 -33.18 -14.42
CA PHE A 893 -18.07 -33.99 -14.52
C PHE A 893 -16.86 -33.14 -14.93
N VAL A 894 -15.65 -33.65 -14.69
CA VAL A 894 -14.40 -33.00 -15.07
C VAL A 894 -13.71 -33.76 -16.20
N VAL A 895 -13.37 -33.07 -17.28
CA VAL A 895 -12.50 -33.63 -18.32
C VAL A 895 -11.05 -33.28 -17.99
N ARG A 896 -10.19 -34.30 -17.92
CA ARG A 896 -8.76 -34.17 -17.67
C ARG A 896 -7.98 -34.23 -18.98
N ASP A 897 -6.73 -33.76 -18.95
CA ASP A 897 -5.80 -33.85 -20.08
C ASP A 897 -4.43 -34.24 -19.51
N ASP A 898 -4.35 -35.50 -19.07
CA ASP A 898 -3.22 -35.99 -18.26
C ASP A 898 -1.89 -36.02 -19.03
N GLN A 899 -1.94 -36.04 -20.36
CA GLN A 899 -0.74 -36.02 -21.22
C GLN A 899 -0.14 -34.62 -21.37
N ARG A 900 -0.91 -33.55 -21.09
CA ARG A 900 -0.46 -32.18 -21.27
C ARG A 900 0.22 -31.66 -19.98
N PRO A 901 1.50 -31.29 -20.02
CA PRO A 901 2.12 -30.60 -18.89
C PRO A 901 1.45 -29.23 -18.67
N SER A 902 1.14 -28.91 -17.41
CA SER A 902 0.49 -27.65 -17.04
C SER A 902 1.20 -27.06 -15.82
N THR A 903 1.57 -25.79 -15.90
CA THR A 903 2.17 -25.03 -14.78
C THR A 903 1.23 -24.94 -13.57
N TYR A 904 -0.08 -25.01 -13.82
CA TYR A 904 -1.11 -24.91 -12.79
C TYR A 904 -2.02 -26.15 -12.81
N LEU A 905 -2.26 -26.70 -11.63
CA LEU A 905 -3.20 -27.80 -11.39
C LEU A 905 -4.43 -27.27 -10.63
N LEU A 906 -5.61 -27.51 -11.17
CA LEU A 906 -6.87 -27.20 -10.49
C LEU A 906 -7.43 -28.48 -9.85
N GLN A 907 -7.46 -28.55 -8.53
CA GLN A 907 -8.09 -29.65 -7.80
C GLN A 907 -9.61 -29.44 -7.71
N SER A 908 -10.40 -30.40 -8.20
CA SER A 908 -11.85 -30.40 -8.00
C SER A 908 -12.20 -30.87 -6.58
N SER A 909 -12.87 -30.03 -5.79
CA SER A 909 -13.30 -30.35 -4.42
C SER A 909 -14.55 -31.23 -4.37
N VAL A 910 -14.62 -32.29 -5.19
CA VAL A 910 -15.81 -33.14 -5.34
C VAL A 910 -16.22 -33.84 -4.05
N THR A 911 -15.26 -34.22 -3.21
CA THR A 911 -15.51 -34.79 -1.87
C THR A 911 -16.24 -33.79 -0.97
N THR A 912 -15.93 -32.49 -1.09
CA THR A 912 -16.64 -31.43 -0.37
C THR A 912 -18.07 -31.30 -0.90
N PHE A 913 -18.30 -31.26 -2.21
CA PHE A 913 -19.67 -31.17 -2.74
C PHE A 913 -20.54 -32.33 -2.25
N GLN A 914 -20.02 -33.54 -2.29
CA GLN A 914 -20.75 -34.73 -1.84
C GLN A 914 -20.99 -34.75 -0.32
N ALA A 915 -20.08 -34.22 0.49
CA ALA A 915 -20.29 -34.10 1.94
C ALA A 915 -21.48 -33.21 2.30
N TYR A 916 -21.75 -32.17 1.50
CA TYR A 916 -22.87 -31.24 1.70
C TYR A 916 -24.14 -31.63 0.92
N ASN A 917 -24.04 -32.58 -0.02
CA ASN A 917 -25.17 -33.00 -0.85
C ASN A 917 -26.24 -33.68 0.01
N ASN A 918 -27.42 -33.05 0.09
CA ASN A 918 -28.58 -33.56 0.83
C ASN A 918 -29.59 -34.27 -0.06
N TRP A 919 -29.26 -34.51 -1.33
CA TRP A 919 -30.09 -35.29 -2.25
C TRP A 919 -30.37 -36.69 -1.64
N GLY A 920 -31.64 -37.08 -1.63
CA GLY A 920 -32.12 -38.26 -0.92
C GLY A 920 -32.41 -38.06 0.59
N GLY A 921 -32.20 -36.87 1.13
CA GLY A 921 -32.64 -36.45 2.47
C GLY A 921 -31.58 -36.49 3.58
N ALA A 922 -30.31 -36.80 3.27
CA ALA A 922 -29.22 -36.78 4.24
C ALA A 922 -27.85 -36.42 3.62
N SER A 923 -27.08 -35.61 4.35
CA SER A 923 -25.69 -35.22 4.07
C SER A 923 -24.80 -35.53 5.29
N LEU A 924 -23.48 -35.26 5.23
CA LEU A 924 -22.58 -35.47 6.38
C LEU A 924 -22.75 -34.43 7.51
N TYR A 925 -23.62 -33.44 7.32
CA TYR A 925 -23.84 -32.35 8.27
C TYR A 925 -25.26 -32.36 8.83
N ASP A 926 -25.40 -32.14 10.13
CA ASP A 926 -26.69 -32.19 10.83
C ASP A 926 -27.64 -31.07 10.37
N TYR A 927 -27.13 -29.85 10.17
CA TYR A 927 -27.95 -28.71 9.76
C TYR A 927 -28.60 -28.89 8.38
N ASN A 928 -28.04 -29.75 7.53
CA ASN A 928 -28.52 -30.03 6.17
C ASN A 928 -29.07 -31.46 6.03
N SER A 929 -29.49 -32.05 7.16
CA SER A 929 -30.06 -33.40 7.24
C SER A 929 -31.21 -33.40 8.25
N PRO A 930 -32.46 -33.13 7.81
CA PRO A 930 -33.61 -32.90 8.71
C PRO A 930 -33.89 -34.02 9.72
N GLN A 931 -33.45 -35.24 9.42
CA GLN A 931 -33.64 -36.40 10.28
C GLN A 931 -32.35 -36.83 11.00
N GLY A 932 -31.26 -36.06 10.90
CA GLY A 932 -29.92 -36.39 11.40
C GLY A 932 -28.92 -36.68 10.28
N ARG A 933 -27.63 -36.37 10.48
CA ARG A 933 -26.58 -36.57 9.46
C ARG A 933 -26.37 -38.03 9.06
N ALA A 934 -25.90 -38.24 7.84
CA ALA A 934 -25.26 -39.48 7.42
C ALA A 934 -23.81 -39.55 7.88
N VAL A 935 -23.30 -40.77 8.03
CA VAL A 935 -21.87 -41.03 8.35
C VAL A 935 -21.11 -41.61 7.16
N ALA A 936 -21.80 -41.89 6.05
CA ALA A 936 -21.23 -42.30 4.77
C ALA A 936 -21.99 -41.63 3.61
N VAL A 937 -21.30 -41.39 2.48
CA VAL A 937 -21.85 -40.76 1.27
C VAL A 937 -21.37 -41.48 0.02
N SER A 938 -22.25 -41.67 -0.97
CA SER A 938 -21.92 -42.23 -2.29
C SER A 938 -21.72 -41.11 -3.32
N PHE A 939 -20.88 -41.37 -4.32
CA PHE A 939 -20.75 -40.53 -5.52
C PHE A 939 -21.80 -40.86 -6.59
N ASN A 940 -22.51 -41.98 -6.45
CA ASN A 940 -23.58 -42.41 -7.35
C ASN A 940 -24.92 -41.81 -6.90
N ARG A 941 -25.00 -40.47 -6.80
CA ARG A 941 -26.20 -39.74 -6.36
C ARG A 941 -26.14 -38.26 -6.70
#